data_AF-A0A2U0D5M9-F1
#
_entry.id   AF-A0A2U0D5M9-F1
#
_cell.length_a   1.000
_cell.length_b   1.000
_cell.length_c   1.000
_cell.angle_alpha   90.00
_cell.angle_beta   90.00
_cell.angle_gamma   90.00
#
_symmetry.space_group_name_H-M   'P 1'
#
loop_
_entity.id
_entity.type
_entity.pdbx_description
1 polymer ?
#
loop_
_entity_poly.entity_id
_entity_poly.type
_entity_poly.pdbx_seq_one_letter_code
_entity_poly.pdbx_strand_id
1 'polypeptide(L)'
;MKTGNIGIRNLADIGVADVDPYGTNKRKYKAFEKTEKVQLRIGVFFDGTGNNRYNSDTVYYDPKYSKPPLEQDKIEKIRNFKSFVIESGSSYWNTYSNIALLHDLYEEKRKWEQDVKFQSLQMKFYIEGIGTLRDEEDDMVGSGMGEGERGVISRVEQACQNIADEIIKVFSARQKTIHKPLEIISIQFDVFGFSRGAAAARHFSNEVLKIGKDKNPGSGGNMPITEIKRPAAKKYEKIKDSLPSIQQYKKDAYKVEKDNTRLVQRFNAPERDIFIGGHLGNILQKKGINYPKYNVNVEFLGLFDTVISQMLERKGIIDATRNPITKVLAVALSPIKLKPVIGAAVEGISRIKKVNPDLSNPNIKKILQLKAETEWRDNFPITPIGPILNTTHAKEIGVLGAHSDVGGAYWQIQKELCTLHFFDLGVGASISEKQKLEQQKELLRNWYISQKLCPDDQTILYWEVMHHVRAYTLSGSMDEDLESHINKSKYLLLEKDFMGNDWYKTDGEWHYKLQGYHHKLLSKRPLNNKLSLVYMNVMKYIASTYADVPFTLPESKTKHPKEYIYPTGDGKEKDLKTYYELLKKVAEDGWVNKEGKVVTYSNLIDEKGRYHISSEMNNYLMENFVHLSANFNAPLADALDHYNFAYANVPHFTYEKEYTDPPYKREYYIPNLDTYDKS
;
A
#
# COMPACT_ATOMS: atom_id res chain seq x y z
N MET A 1 -31.05 -30.68 7.39
CA MET A 1 -30.43 -30.21 8.65
C MET A 1 -30.63 -28.71 8.75
N LYS A 2 -31.26 -28.22 9.82
CA LYS A 2 -31.56 -26.79 10.04
C LYS A 2 -30.28 -26.05 10.41
N THR A 3 -29.79 -25.16 9.54
CA THR A 3 -28.77 -24.17 9.87
C THR A 3 -29.35 -23.18 10.89
N GLY A 4 -28.87 -23.23 12.12
CA GLY A 4 -29.31 -22.35 13.20
C GLY A 4 -28.93 -20.89 12.94
N ASN A 5 -29.89 -19.98 13.04
CA ASN A 5 -29.68 -18.54 13.05
C ASN A 5 -28.79 -18.17 14.25
N ILE A 6 -27.61 -17.60 13.98
CA ILE A 6 -26.69 -17.02 14.99
C ILE A 6 -27.21 -15.64 15.47
N GLY A 7 -28.27 -15.11 14.85
CA GLY A 7 -28.92 -13.87 15.27
C GLY A 7 -30.43 -13.93 15.09
N ILE A 8 -31.15 -14.04 16.21
CA ILE A 8 -32.56 -13.67 16.44
C ILE A 8 -33.63 -14.37 15.57
N ARG A 9 -34.47 -15.21 16.19
CA ARG A 9 -35.83 -15.53 15.71
C ARG A 9 -36.81 -14.57 16.40
N ASN A 10 -37.30 -13.60 15.63
CA ASN A 10 -38.46 -12.75 15.89
C ASN A 10 -38.49 -11.95 17.21
N LEU A 11 -38.28 -10.64 17.09
CA LEU A 11 -39.28 -9.63 17.46
C LEU A 11 -38.86 -8.29 16.84
N ALA A 12 -39.69 -7.80 15.93
CA ALA A 12 -39.53 -6.64 15.06
C ALA A 12 -38.83 -5.40 15.66
N ASP A 13 -38.03 -4.76 14.80
CA ASP A 13 -37.68 -3.33 14.83
C ASP A 13 -36.88 -2.77 16.01
N ILE A 14 -35.70 -3.33 16.29
CA ILE A 14 -34.61 -2.51 16.83
C ILE A 14 -33.33 -2.81 16.04
N GLY A 15 -33.32 -2.37 14.79
CA GLY A 15 -32.09 -1.95 14.16
C GLY A 15 -31.56 -0.73 14.92
N VAL A 16 -30.32 -0.80 15.35
CA VAL A 16 -29.42 0.27 15.76
C VAL A 16 -29.96 1.71 15.65
N ALA A 17 -30.61 2.20 16.72
CA ALA A 17 -30.65 3.60 17.11
C ALA A 17 -31.26 3.67 18.53
N ASP A 18 -30.56 4.35 19.43
CA ASP A 18 -30.83 4.48 20.87
C ASP A 18 -30.52 3.23 21.70
N VAL A 19 -29.23 3.01 21.95
CA VAL A 19 -28.86 2.52 23.28
C VAL A 19 -29.19 3.66 24.23
N ASP A 20 -30.12 3.42 25.16
CA ASP A 20 -30.44 4.33 26.25
C ASP A 20 -29.86 3.74 27.54
N PRO A 21 -28.56 3.96 27.80
CA PRO A 21 -27.92 3.46 29.01
C PRO A 21 -28.44 4.16 30.28
N TYR A 22 -29.30 5.18 30.13
CA TYR A 22 -29.88 5.99 31.19
C TYR A 22 -31.33 5.61 31.55
N GLY A 23 -31.93 4.61 30.88
CA GLY A 23 -33.22 4.03 31.26
C GLY A 23 -34.47 4.87 30.93
N THR A 24 -34.34 5.88 30.07
CA THR A 24 -35.45 6.66 29.48
C THR A 24 -36.43 5.84 28.63
N ASN A 25 -36.04 4.68 28.08
CA ASN A 25 -36.87 3.73 27.34
C ASN A 25 -36.74 2.29 27.88
N LYS A 26 -37.72 1.89 28.71
CA LYS A 26 -37.79 0.57 29.36
C LYS A 26 -37.70 -0.63 28.40
N ARG A 27 -38.13 -0.50 27.14
CA ARG A 27 -38.12 -1.60 26.16
C ARG A 27 -36.72 -1.80 25.57
N LYS A 28 -36.01 -0.71 25.28
CA LYS A 28 -34.62 -0.72 24.79
C LYS A 28 -33.63 -1.12 25.89
N TYR A 29 -33.84 -0.67 27.13
CA TYR A 29 -33.06 -1.10 28.30
C TYR A 29 -33.19 -2.61 28.57
N LYS A 30 -34.41 -3.16 28.53
CA LYS A 30 -34.64 -4.62 28.68
C LYS A 30 -34.04 -5.47 27.55
N ALA A 31 -33.87 -4.92 26.35
CA ALA A 31 -33.17 -5.59 25.25
C ALA A 31 -31.65 -5.55 25.48
N PHE A 32 -31.13 -4.43 25.97
CA PHE A 32 -29.71 -4.24 26.31
C PHE A 32 -29.22 -5.22 27.39
N GLU A 33 -29.99 -5.44 28.47
CA GLU A 33 -29.66 -6.43 29.53
C GLU A 33 -29.59 -7.89 29.02
N LYS A 34 -30.23 -8.19 27.90
CA LYS A 34 -30.37 -9.54 27.35
C LYS A 34 -29.29 -9.91 26.33
N THR A 35 -28.47 -8.96 25.90
CA THR A 35 -27.39 -9.17 24.93
C THR A 35 -26.03 -9.11 25.61
N GLU A 36 -25.10 -9.96 25.20
CA GLU A 36 -23.69 -9.81 25.56
C GLU A 36 -23.01 -8.88 24.55
N LYS A 37 -22.44 -7.77 25.03
CA LYS A 37 -21.85 -6.72 24.19
C LYS A 37 -20.39 -6.99 23.92
N VAL A 38 -19.97 -6.78 22.66
CA VAL A 38 -18.61 -7.07 22.20
C VAL A 38 -18.00 -5.82 21.56
N GLN A 39 -16.80 -5.46 22.00
CA GLN A 39 -15.93 -4.48 21.36
C GLN A 39 -14.87 -5.25 20.57
N LEU A 40 -14.69 -4.89 19.30
CA LEU A 40 -13.68 -5.49 18.43
C LEU A 40 -12.57 -4.48 18.17
N ARG A 41 -11.32 -4.93 18.31
CA ARG A 41 -10.15 -4.24 17.76
C ARG A 41 -9.43 -5.19 16.80
N ILE A 42 -9.19 -4.75 15.57
CA ILE A 42 -8.82 -5.60 14.46
C ILE A 42 -7.57 -5.02 13.78
N GLY A 43 -6.45 -5.72 13.89
CA GLY A 43 -5.24 -5.44 13.14
C GLY A 43 -5.33 -6.02 11.72
N VAL A 44 -5.12 -5.21 10.68
CA VAL A 44 -5.14 -5.65 9.28
C VAL A 44 -3.83 -5.25 8.59
N PHE A 45 -3.12 -6.23 8.05
CA PHE A 45 -1.73 -6.11 7.61
C PHE A 45 -1.61 -6.51 6.13
N PHE A 46 -1.52 -5.54 5.23
CA PHE A 46 -1.44 -5.74 3.78
C PHE A 46 0.01 -5.71 3.28
N ASP A 47 0.54 -6.84 2.84
CA ASP A 47 1.93 -6.92 2.39
C ASP A 47 2.17 -6.32 0.98
N GLY A 48 3.43 -6.06 0.66
CA GLY A 48 3.86 -5.50 -0.62
C GLY A 48 3.80 -6.50 -1.79
N THR A 49 3.78 -5.99 -3.03
CA THR A 49 3.78 -6.83 -4.24
C THR A 49 4.93 -7.83 -4.22
N GLY A 50 4.66 -9.10 -4.55
CA GLY A 50 5.69 -10.13 -4.56
C GLY A 50 6.14 -10.60 -3.16
N ASN A 51 5.56 -10.09 -2.07
CA ASN A 51 5.86 -10.56 -0.72
C ASN A 51 4.81 -11.56 -0.24
N ASN A 52 5.27 -12.71 0.24
CA ASN A 52 4.42 -13.71 0.85
C ASN A 52 5.19 -14.44 1.95
N ARG A 53 4.80 -14.18 3.21
CA ARG A 53 5.47 -14.80 4.35
C ARG A 53 5.47 -16.33 4.31
N TYR A 54 4.40 -16.93 3.81
CA TYR A 54 4.25 -18.39 3.78
C TYR A 54 5.21 -18.99 2.76
N ASN A 55 5.42 -18.31 1.63
CA ASN A 55 6.39 -18.73 0.62
C ASN A 55 7.82 -18.57 1.15
N SER A 56 8.15 -17.44 1.80
CA SER A 56 9.44 -17.24 2.47
C SER A 56 9.78 -18.35 3.47
N ASP A 57 8.78 -18.82 4.23
CA ASP A 57 8.98 -19.91 5.21
C ASP A 57 9.39 -21.23 4.58
N THR A 58 8.96 -21.49 3.35
CA THR A 58 9.20 -22.77 2.67
C THR A 58 10.55 -22.84 1.98
N VAL A 59 11.19 -21.70 1.70
CA VAL A 59 12.47 -21.64 0.98
C VAL A 59 13.49 -20.78 1.72
N TYR A 60 13.28 -19.46 1.80
CA TYR A 60 14.28 -18.57 2.41
C TYR A 60 14.63 -18.93 3.86
N TYR A 61 13.64 -19.34 4.66
CA TYR A 61 13.85 -19.72 6.06
C TYR A 61 13.97 -21.22 6.29
N ASP A 62 13.93 -22.04 5.24
CA ASP A 62 14.16 -23.49 5.35
C ASP A 62 15.66 -23.79 5.21
N PRO A 63 16.33 -24.33 6.25
CA PRO A 63 17.75 -24.69 6.21
C PRO A 63 18.12 -25.68 5.10
N LYS A 64 17.14 -26.38 4.52
CA LYS A 64 17.33 -27.27 3.36
C LYS A 64 17.74 -26.49 2.11
N TYR A 65 17.16 -25.31 1.90
CA TYR A 65 17.36 -24.52 0.68
C TYR A 65 18.22 -23.28 0.90
N SER A 66 18.25 -22.76 2.13
CA SER A 66 18.84 -21.45 2.41
C SER A 66 19.79 -21.50 3.61
N LYS A 67 20.98 -20.92 3.42
CA LYS A 67 21.96 -20.65 4.47
C LYS A 67 22.42 -19.19 4.34
N PRO A 68 21.67 -18.23 4.91
CA PRO A 68 22.00 -16.81 4.79
C PRO A 68 23.35 -16.46 5.45
N PRO A 69 24.09 -15.45 4.94
CA PRO A 69 23.77 -14.65 3.76
C PRO A 69 23.95 -15.44 2.47
N LEU A 70 23.00 -15.31 1.54
CA LEU A 70 22.98 -16.02 0.28
C LEU A 70 24.10 -15.54 -0.66
N GLU A 71 24.55 -16.42 -1.54
CA GLU A 71 25.47 -16.09 -2.63
C GLU A 71 24.67 -16.12 -3.93
N GLN A 72 24.33 -14.95 -4.48
CA GLN A 72 23.34 -14.81 -5.56
C GLN A 72 23.68 -15.66 -6.79
N ASP A 73 24.97 -15.77 -7.12
CA ASP A 73 25.54 -16.58 -8.20
C ASP A 73 25.44 -18.10 -7.96
N LYS A 74 25.13 -18.51 -6.72
CA LYS A 74 24.91 -19.91 -6.32
C LYS A 74 23.44 -20.23 -6.06
N ILE A 75 22.53 -19.26 -6.20
CA ILE A 75 21.09 -19.51 -6.10
C ILE A 75 20.64 -20.22 -7.39
N GLU A 76 20.72 -21.55 -7.38
CA GLU A 76 20.18 -22.38 -8.44
C GLU A 76 18.64 -22.37 -8.40
N LYS A 77 18.02 -22.42 -9.58
CA LYS A 77 16.57 -22.56 -9.72
C LYS A 77 16.11 -23.87 -9.09
N ILE A 78 15.14 -23.83 -8.17
CA ILE A 78 14.58 -25.05 -7.59
C ILE A 78 13.51 -25.56 -8.55
N ARG A 79 13.82 -26.62 -9.28
CA ARG A 79 12.91 -27.25 -10.24
C ARG A 79 11.93 -28.19 -9.54
N ASN A 80 10.72 -28.30 -10.10
CA ASN A 80 9.67 -29.21 -9.64
C ASN A 80 9.26 -29.00 -8.17
N PHE A 81 9.41 -27.78 -7.64
CA PHE A 81 8.85 -27.45 -6.34
C PHE A 81 7.33 -27.34 -6.49
N LYS A 82 6.59 -28.31 -5.93
CA LYS A 82 5.12 -28.36 -6.02
C LYS A 82 4.56 -28.13 -7.43
N SER A 83 5.26 -28.62 -8.45
CA SER A 83 4.90 -28.55 -9.89
C SER A 83 5.27 -27.27 -10.65
N PHE A 84 6.07 -26.37 -10.08
CA PHE A 84 6.63 -25.20 -10.80
C PHE A 84 8.11 -24.97 -10.44
N VAL A 85 8.71 -23.92 -11.02
CA VAL A 85 10.13 -23.57 -10.81
C VAL A 85 10.22 -22.34 -9.93
N ILE A 86 11.03 -22.42 -8.87
CA ILE A 86 11.35 -21.25 -8.05
C ILE A 86 12.65 -20.64 -8.59
N GLU A 87 12.56 -19.40 -9.04
CA GLU A 87 13.69 -18.63 -9.58
C GLU A 87 14.08 -17.50 -8.62
N SER A 88 15.29 -16.96 -8.79
CA SER A 88 15.69 -15.73 -8.12
C SER A 88 14.70 -14.61 -8.50
N GLY A 89 14.23 -13.88 -7.50
CA GLY A 89 13.25 -12.79 -7.66
C GLY A 89 11.83 -13.18 -7.26
N SER A 90 11.58 -14.46 -7.01
CA SER A 90 10.30 -14.93 -6.48
C SER A 90 10.12 -14.63 -4.99
N SER A 91 8.86 -14.58 -4.57
CA SER A 91 8.41 -14.39 -3.20
C SER A 91 8.99 -15.40 -2.20
N TYR A 92 9.35 -16.59 -2.69
CA TYR A 92 9.97 -17.67 -1.92
C TYR A 92 11.37 -17.33 -1.40
N TRP A 93 12.12 -16.50 -2.14
CA TRP A 93 13.45 -16.09 -1.72
C TRP A 93 13.43 -14.84 -0.83
N ASN A 94 12.33 -14.10 -0.76
CA ASN A 94 12.26 -12.87 0.03
C ASN A 94 12.33 -13.16 1.55
N THR A 95 12.93 -12.24 2.30
CA THR A 95 12.76 -12.21 3.76
C THR A 95 11.37 -11.69 4.13
N TYR A 96 11.04 -11.72 5.42
CA TYR A 96 9.85 -11.04 5.91
C TYR A 96 9.91 -9.52 5.67
N SER A 97 8.80 -8.98 5.17
CA SER A 97 8.56 -7.54 5.16
C SER A 97 8.26 -7.02 6.57
N ASN A 98 8.34 -5.70 6.73
CA ASN A 98 7.93 -5.02 7.96
C ASN A 98 6.46 -5.30 8.31
N ILE A 99 5.61 -5.58 7.31
CA ILE A 99 4.20 -5.92 7.52
C ILE A 99 4.06 -7.29 8.20
N ALA A 100 4.79 -8.30 7.71
CA ALA A 100 4.84 -9.61 8.36
C ALA A 100 5.41 -9.51 9.78
N LEU A 101 6.47 -8.71 9.97
CA LEU A 101 7.08 -8.50 11.30
C LEU A 101 6.12 -7.82 12.29
N LEU A 102 5.42 -6.76 11.88
CA LEU A 102 4.43 -6.08 12.73
C LEU A 102 3.23 -6.99 13.05
N HIS A 103 2.74 -7.75 12.06
CA HIS A 103 1.66 -8.71 12.28
C HIS A 103 2.03 -9.72 13.39
N ASP A 104 3.26 -10.23 13.38
CA ASP A 104 3.72 -11.19 14.39
C ASP A 104 3.76 -10.58 15.80
N LEU A 105 4.08 -9.29 15.91
CA LEU A 105 4.09 -8.55 17.16
C LEU A 105 2.72 -8.05 17.61
N TYR A 106 1.70 -8.05 16.76
CA TYR A 106 0.36 -7.59 17.16
C TYR A 106 -0.30 -8.60 18.11
N GLU A 107 -0.74 -8.14 19.28
CA GLU A 107 -1.36 -8.98 20.30
C GLU A 107 -2.72 -9.53 19.83
N GLU A 108 -2.99 -10.79 20.14
CA GLU A 108 -4.28 -11.41 19.88
C GLU A 108 -4.95 -11.82 21.20
N LYS A 109 -6.13 -11.25 21.47
CA LYS A 109 -6.91 -11.49 22.69
C LYS A 109 -8.29 -12.00 22.31
N ARG A 110 -8.46 -13.32 22.39
CA ARG A 110 -9.73 -14.02 22.06
C ARG A 110 -10.39 -14.68 23.27
N LYS A 111 -10.02 -14.24 24.47
CA LYS A 111 -10.55 -14.79 25.73
C LYS A 111 -11.84 -14.07 26.10
N TRP A 112 -12.85 -14.85 26.48
CA TRP A 112 -14.10 -14.34 27.04
C TRP A 112 -13.97 -14.21 28.55
N GLU A 113 -14.25 -13.03 29.08
CA GLU A 113 -14.14 -12.72 30.51
C GLU A 113 -15.49 -12.90 31.22
N GLN A 114 -15.46 -13.20 32.51
CA GLN A 114 -16.64 -13.30 33.37
C GLN A 114 -16.93 -11.94 34.01
N ASP A 115 -18.21 -11.63 34.24
CA ASP A 115 -18.68 -10.46 34.98
C ASP A 115 -18.22 -9.08 34.46
N VAL A 116 -17.92 -9.00 33.15
CA VAL A 116 -17.56 -7.74 32.48
C VAL A 116 -18.77 -7.06 31.83
N LYS A 117 -18.76 -5.72 31.82
CA LYS A 117 -19.79 -4.91 31.14
C LYS A 117 -19.80 -5.11 29.63
N PHE A 118 -18.61 -5.33 29.05
CA PHE A 118 -18.41 -5.59 27.62
C PHE A 118 -17.23 -6.55 27.46
N GLN A 119 -17.31 -7.40 26.44
CA GLN A 119 -16.25 -8.30 26.03
C GLN A 119 -15.32 -7.56 25.07
N SER A 120 -14.01 -7.59 25.31
CA SER A 120 -13.02 -6.94 24.45
C SER A 120 -12.21 -7.99 23.71
N LEU A 121 -12.43 -8.12 22.41
CA LEU A 121 -11.73 -9.07 21.55
C LEU A 121 -10.77 -8.34 20.62
N GLN A 122 -9.55 -8.86 20.51
CA GLN A 122 -8.51 -8.39 19.61
C GLN A 122 -8.15 -9.48 18.63
N MET A 123 -8.22 -9.17 17.33
CA MET A 123 -7.95 -10.10 16.23
C MET A 123 -6.94 -9.48 15.27
N LYS A 124 -6.21 -10.31 14.53
CA LYS A 124 -5.28 -9.84 13.50
C LYS A 124 -5.38 -10.66 12.21
N PHE A 125 -5.15 -9.98 11.09
CA PHE A 125 -5.22 -10.57 9.76
C PHE A 125 -4.03 -10.13 8.92
N TYR A 126 -3.23 -11.10 8.48
CA TYR A 126 -2.21 -10.89 7.46
C TYR A 126 -2.79 -11.18 6.08
N ILE A 127 -2.58 -10.26 5.15
CA ILE A 127 -3.01 -10.35 3.76
C ILE A 127 -1.76 -10.32 2.89
N GLU A 128 -1.59 -11.37 2.10
CA GLU A 128 -0.42 -11.59 1.25
C GLU A 128 -0.31 -10.49 0.18
N GLY A 129 0.91 -10.30 -0.31
CA GLY A 129 1.21 -9.34 -1.35
C GLY A 129 0.43 -9.56 -2.63
N ILE A 130 0.10 -8.46 -3.31
CA ILE A 130 -0.42 -8.48 -4.68
C ILE A 130 0.50 -9.39 -5.51
N GLY A 131 -0.09 -10.33 -6.24
CA GLY A 131 0.65 -11.18 -7.17
C GLY A 131 1.13 -12.55 -6.73
N THR A 132 1.07 -12.80 -5.44
CA THR A 132 1.51 -14.07 -4.85
C THR A 132 0.29 -14.87 -4.40
N LEU A 133 0.39 -16.18 -4.33
CA LEU A 133 -0.53 -16.99 -3.51
C LEU A 133 0.31 -17.97 -2.70
N ARG A 134 -0.21 -18.39 -1.56
CA ARG A 134 0.46 -19.36 -0.71
C ARG A 134 0.67 -20.66 -1.49
N ASP A 135 1.91 -21.14 -1.50
CA ASP A 135 2.29 -22.43 -2.07
C ASP A 135 2.03 -22.57 -3.59
N GLU A 136 1.84 -21.45 -4.30
CA GLU A 136 1.62 -21.39 -5.75
C GLU A 136 2.72 -20.57 -6.46
N GLU A 137 2.73 -20.63 -7.80
CA GLU A 137 3.61 -19.82 -8.65
C GLU A 137 3.20 -18.34 -8.63
N ASP A 138 4.22 -17.49 -8.57
CA ASP A 138 4.08 -16.04 -8.59
C ASP A 138 3.65 -15.57 -9.98
N ASP A 139 2.61 -14.72 -10.05
CA ASP A 139 2.12 -14.18 -11.31
C ASP A 139 2.54 -12.70 -11.46
N MET A 140 3.84 -12.44 -11.59
CA MET A 140 4.36 -11.06 -11.59
C MET A 140 3.87 -10.21 -12.78
N VAL A 141 3.52 -10.83 -13.91
CA VAL A 141 2.98 -10.13 -15.09
C VAL A 141 1.54 -9.67 -14.84
N GLY A 142 0.66 -10.53 -14.32
CA GLY A 142 -0.70 -10.16 -13.91
C GLY A 142 -0.72 -9.22 -12.70
N SER A 143 0.19 -9.45 -11.73
CA SER A 143 0.44 -8.54 -10.59
C SER A 143 0.72 -7.13 -11.03
N GLY A 144 1.46 -7.01 -12.12
CA GLY A 144 1.96 -5.76 -12.62
C GLY A 144 0.87 -4.80 -13.08
N MET A 145 -0.24 -5.36 -13.55
CA MET A 145 -1.45 -4.62 -13.88
C MET A 145 -2.23 -4.20 -12.62
N GLY A 146 -2.03 -4.90 -11.49
CA GLY A 146 -2.68 -4.59 -10.20
C GLY A 146 -4.18 -4.88 -10.19
N GLU A 147 -4.63 -5.74 -11.10
CA GLU A 147 -6.03 -5.99 -11.47
C GLU A 147 -6.31 -7.51 -11.51
N GLY A 148 -7.57 -7.90 -11.39
CA GLY A 148 -7.98 -9.31 -11.34
C GLY A 148 -7.99 -9.93 -9.93
N GLU A 149 -8.08 -11.26 -9.85
CA GLU A 149 -8.25 -12.00 -8.58
C GLU A 149 -7.12 -11.79 -7.57
N ARG A 150 -5.93 -11.36 -8.01
CA ARG A 150 -4.75 -11.10 -7.16
C ARG A 150 -4.46 -9.60 -6.96
N GLY A 151 -5.32 -8.70 -7.44
CA GLY A 151 -5.15 -7.24 -7.40
C GLY A 151 -5.51 -6.56 -6.06
N VAL A 152 -5.28 -5.25 -5.96
CA VAL A 152 -5.46 -4.47 -4.71
C VAL A 152 -6.87 -4.61 -4.13
N ILE A 153 -7.90 -4.42 -4.95
CA ILE A 153 -9.30 -4.49 -4.51
C ILE A 153 -9.66 -5.91 -4.05
N SER A 154 -9.22 -6.94 -4.79
CA SER A 154 -9.44 -8.34 -4.41
C SER A 154 -8.82 -8.66 -3.04
N ARG A 155 -7.61 -8.14 -2.74
CA ARG A 155 -7.00 -8.29 -1.41
C ARG A 155 -7.80 -7.61 -0.31
N VAL A 156 -8.41 -6.47 -0.59
CA VAL A 156 -9.30 -5.77 0.35
C VAL A 156 -10.59 -6.57 0.58
N GLU A 157 -11.18 -7.14 -0.47
CA GLU A 157 -12.37 -8.01 -0.37
C GLU A 157 -12.03 -9.31 0.41
N GLN A 158 -10.89 -9.93 0.12
CA GLN A 158 -10.36 -11.08 0.86
C GLN A 158 -10.19 -10.74 2.35
N ALA A 159 -9.65 -9.57 2.68
CA ALA A 159 -9.51 -9.12 4.06
C ALA A 159 -10.88 -9.00 4.75
N CYS A 160 -11.86 -8.37 4.09
CA CYS A 160 -13.22 -8.24 4.61
C CYS A 160 -13.87 -9.60 4.84
N GLN A 161 -13.68 -10.55 3.92
CA GLN A 161 -14.19 -11.91 4.03
C GLN A 161 -13.55 -12.66 5.20
N ASN A 162 -12.21 -12.64 5.30
CA ASN A 162 -11.47 -13.27 6.40
C ASN A 162 -11.90 -12.72 7.77
N ILE A 163 -12.08 -11.40 7.89
CA ILE A 163 -12.56 -10.74 9.11
C ILE A 163 -13.96 -11.25 9.47
N ALA A 164 -14.89 -11.24 8.51
CA ALA A 164 -16.26 -11.67 8.76
C ALA A 164 -16.34 -13.15 9.17
N ASP A 165 -15.61 -14.03 8.48
CA ASP A 165 -15.61 -15.46 8.77
C ASP A 165 -15.03 -15.78 10.15
N GLU A 166 -13.96 -15.08 10.57
CA GLU A 166 -13.40 -15.28 11.89
C GLU A 166 -14.33 -14.73 13.00
N ILE A 167 -14.99 -13.59 12.79
CA ILE A 167 -16.04 -13.09 13.70
C ILE A 167 -17.13 -14.15 13.87
N ILE A 168 -17.64 -14.70 12.76
CA ILE A 168 -18.68 -15.74 12.77
C ILE A 168 -18.20 -16.95 13.56
N LYS A 169 -16.99 -17.43 13.30
CA LYS A 169 -16.41 -18.60 13.97
C LYS A 169 -16.30 -18.39 15.48
N VAL A 170 -15.76 -17.25 15.91
CA VAL A 170 -15.60 -16.90 17.34
C VAL A 170 -16.98 -16.76 18.01
N PHE A 171 -17.93 -16.10 17.35
CA PHE A 171 -19.27 -15.88 17.90
C PHE A 171 -20.07 -17.18 17.97
N SER A 172 -19.98 -18.02 16.95
CA SER A 172 -20.61 -19.35 16.92
C SER A 172 -20.07 -20.25 18.05
N ALA A 173 -18.77 -20.19 18.33
CA ALA A 173 -18.18 -20.94 19.44
C ALA A 173 -18.71 -20.44 20.80
N ARG A 174 -18.84 -19.12 20.98
CA ARG A 174 -19.40 -18.52 22.21
C ARG A 174 -20.88 -18.84 22.40
N GLN A 175 -21.67 -18.86 21.33
CA GLN A 175 -23.10 -19.19 21.40
C GLN A 175 -23.39 -20.66 21.77
N LYS A 176 -22.39 -21.55 21.70
CA LYS A 176 -22.53 -22.92 22.23
C LYS A 176 -22.50 -22.95 23.77
N THR A 177 -21.87 -21.96 24.40
CA THR A 177 -21.70 -21.91 25.86
C THR A 177 -22.61 -20.90 26.54
N ILE A 178 -23.16 -19.94 25.80
CA ILE A 178 -24.08 -18.92 26.33
C ILE A 178 -25.37 -18.84 25.51
N HIS A 179 -26.49 -18.54 26.19
CA HIS A 179 -27.82 -18.41 25.56
C HIS A 179 -28.23 -16.95 25.32
N LYS A 180 -27.29 -16.00 25.42
CA LYS A 180 -27.52 -14.58 25.13
C LYS A 180 -27.10 -14.26 23.68
N PRO A 181 -27.86 -13.45 22.92
CA PRO A 181 -27.40 -12.94 21.64
C PRO A 181 -26.16 -12.06 21.81
N LEU A 182 -25.25 -12.11 20.84
CA LEU A 182 -24.05 -11.28 20.78
C LEU A 182 -24.32 -10.03 19.93
N GLU A 183 -23.78 -8.90 20.36
CA GLU A 183 -23.90 -7.63 19.64
C GLU A 183 -22.57 -6.88 19.63
N ILE A 184 -22.11 -6.51 18.44
CA ILE A 184 -20.91 -5.69 18.28
C ILE A 184 -21.28 -4.23 18.51
N ILE A 185 -20.67 -3.59 19.51
CA ILE A 185 -20.96 -2.20 19.89
C ILE A 185 -19.90 -1.20 19.41
N SER A 186 -18.71 -1.67 19.04
CA SER A 186 -17.65 -0.87 18.42
C SER A 186 -16.71 -1.74 17.60
N ILE A 187 -16.16 -1.18 16.53
CA ILE A 187 -15.09 -1.80 15.73
C ILE A 187 -13.97 -0.78 15.56
N GLN A 188 -12.78 -1.13 16.01
CA GLN A 188 -11.57 -0.34 15.84
C GLN A 188 -10.63 -1.10 14.91
N PHE A 189 -10.11 -0.43 13.90
CA PHE A 189 -9.12 -1.00 12.99
C PHE A 189 -7.75 -0.37 13.21
N ASP A 190 -6.72 -1.21 13.28
CA ASP A 190 -5.32 -0.78 13.15
C ASP A 190 -4.82 -1.35 11.81
N VAL A 191 -4.61 -0.48 10.83
CA VAL A 191 -4.36 -0.91 9.44
C VAL A 191 -2.93 -0.56 9.07
N PHE A 192 -2.20 -1.54 8.53
CA PHE A 192 -0.83 -1.38 8.07
C PHE A 192 -0.69 -1.87 6.64
N GLY A 193 0.13 -1.19 5.84
CA GLY A 193 0.45 -1.68 4.51
C GLY A 193 1.79 -1.19 3.96
N PHE A 194 2.37 -1.99 3.07
CA PHE A 194 3.60 -1.66 2.34
C PHE A 194 3.35 -1.64 0.83
N SER A 195 3.88 -0.66 0.09
CA SER A 195 3.80 -0.61 -1.38
C SER A 195 2.34 -0.57 -1.87
N ARG A 196 1.96 -1.48 -2.77
CA ARG A 196 0.56 -1.73 -3.15
C ARG A 196 -0.31 -2.26 -2.01
N GLY A 197 0.28 -2.92 -1.02
CA GLY A 197 -0.40 -3.23 0.24
C GLY A 197 -0.74 -1.96 1.03
N ALA A 198 0.07 -0.91 0.96
CA ALA A 198 -0.29 0.40 1.53
C ALA A 198 -1.45 1.05 0.76
N ALA A 199 -1.50 0.89 -0.56
CA ALA A 199 -2.65 1.28 -1.36
C ALA A 199 -3.92 0.49 -0.97
N ALA A 200 -3.78 -0.82 -0.72
CA ALA A 200 -4.85 -1.67 -0.17
C ALA A 200 -5.29 -1.21 1.22
N ALA A 201 -4.36 -0.83 2.10
CA ALA A 201 -4.67 -0.30 3.44
C ALA A 201 -5.48 1.00 3.38
N ARG A 202 -5.13 1.93 2.48
CA ARG A 202 -5.89 3.16 2.24
C ARG A 202 -7.28 2.85 1.68
N HIS A 203 -7.37 1.95 0.70
CA HIS A 203 -8.65 1.55 0.12
C HIS A 203 -9.54 0.82 1.13
N PHE A 204 -9.00 -0.13 1.87
CA PHE A 204 -9.66 -0.84 2.96
C PHE A 204 -10.22 0.15 3.98
N SER A 205 -9.44 1.14 4.40
CA SER A 205 -9.89 2.17 5.36
C SER A 205 -11.11 2.93 4.83
N ASN A 206 -11.12 3.32 3.56
CA ASN A 206 -12.27 3.95 2.93
C ASN A 206 -13.48 3.01 2.81
N GLU A 207 -13.25 1.75 2.45
CA GLU A 207 -14.32 0.76 2.30
C GLU A 207 -14.97 0.41 3.63
N VAL A 208 -14.17 0.12 4.67
CA VAL A 208 -14.74 -0.19 5.98
C VAL A 208 -15.41 1.02 6.58
N LEU A 209 -14.90 2.25 6.42
CA LEU A 209 -15.54 3.46 6.96
C LEU A 209 -16.68 4.01 6.11
N LYS A 210 -17.13 3.29 5.08
CA LYS A 210 -18.18 3.76 4.17
C LYS A 210 -19.49 4.00 4.92
N ILE A 211 -20.05 5.19 4.70
CA ILE A 211 -21.33 5.65 5.26
C ILE A 211 -22.45 5.57 4.22
N GLY A 212 -23.69 5.45 4.69
CA GLY A 212 -24.89 5.50 3.87
C GLY A 212 -26.02 6.22 4.60
N LYS A 213 -27.12 6.48 3.88
CA LYS A 213 -28.32 7.07 4.46
C LYS A 213 -29.12 6.03 5.25
N ASP A 214 -29.57 6.41 6.44
CA ASP A 214 -30.55 5.60 7.17
C ASP A 214 -31.91 5.64 6.47
N LYS A 215 -32.28 4.53 5.83
CA LYS A 215 -33.56 4.40 5.10
C LYS A 215 -34.74 4.07 6.03
N ASN A 216 -34.49 3.76 7.30
CA ASN A 216 -35.52 3.45 8.30
C ASN A 216 -35.19 4.17 9.63
N PRO A 217 -35.41 5.49 9.75
CA PRO A 217 -35.16 6.27 10.97
C PRO A 217 -36.09 5.92 12.16
N GLY A 218 -36.71 4.75 12.13
CA GLY A 218 -37.77 4.32 13.02
C GLY A 218 -39.10 4.96 12.65
N SER A 219 -40.13 4.14 12.43
CA SER A 219 -41.48 4.59 12.69
C SER A 219 -41.54 4.89 14.19
N GLY A 220 -41.39 6.16 14.58
CA GLY A 220 -41.86 6.62 15.88
C GLY A 220 -43.26 6.04 16.02
N GLY A 221 -43.42 5.09 16.95
CA GLY A 221 -44.59 4.22 17.01
C GLY A 221 -45.88 5.04 16.93
N ASN A 222 -46.96 4.43 16.45
CA ASN A 222 -48.31 5.00 16.44
C ASN A 222 -48.71 5.51 17.84
N MET A 223 -48.20 6.68 18.25
CA MET A 223 -48.72 7.48 19.33
C MET A 223 -49.73 8.44 18.69
N PRO A 224 -50.96 8.51 19.23
CA PRO A 224 -51.93 9.50 18.81
C PRO A 224 -51.32 10.90 18.91
N ILE A 225 -51.65 11.74 17.94
CA ILE A 225 -51.25 13.14 17.86
C ILE A 225 -51.70 13.82 19.17
N THR A 226 -50.77 14.19 20.04
CA THR A 226 -51.05 15.17 21.09
C THR A 226 -50.67 16.55 20.56
N GLU A 227 -51.68 17.40 20.42
CA GLU A 227 -51.57 18.79 19.98
C GLU A 227 -50.69 19.57 20.95
N ILE A 228 -49.49 19.97 20.52
CA ILE A 228 -48.68 20.92 21.29
C ILE A 228 -48.71 22.25 20.53
N LYS A 229 -49.55 23.18 20.99
CA LYS A 229 -49.53 24.58 20.55
C LYS A 229 -48.25 25.25 21.07
N ARG A 230 -47.46 25.85 20.18
CA ARG A 230 -46.34 26.74 20.55
C ARG A 230 -46.60 28.16 20.04
N PRO A 231 -46.28 29.22 20.80
CA PRO A 231 -46.38 30.59 20.33
C PRO A 231 -45.30 30.88 19.28
N ALA A 232 -45.63 31.60 18.21
CA ALA A 232 -44.66 32.07 17.23
C ALA A 232 -43.77 33.17 17.85
N ALA A 233 -42.45 33.09 17.62
CA ALA A 233 -41.50 34.11 18.05
C ALA A 233 -41.83 35.47 17.39
N LYS A 234 -41.94 36.53 18.20
CA LYS A 234 -42.11 37.90 17.71
C LYS A 234 -40.87 38.30 16.90
N LYS A 235 -41.08 38.61 15.62
CA LYS A 235 -40.07 39.31 14.79
C LYS A 235 -39.91 40.73 15.34
N TYR A 236 -38.69 41.09 15.72
CA TYR A 236 -38.35 42.50 15.97
C TYR A 236 -37.89 43.13 14.65
N GLU A 237 -38.65 44.11 14.17
CA GLU A 237 -38.22 45.00 13.09
C GLU A 237 -37.22 46.03 13.63
N LYS A 238 -36.16 46.29 12.87
CA LYS A 238 -35.16 47.34 13.13
C LYS A 238 -35.83 48.71 13.03
N ILE A 239 -35.81 49.49 14.10
CA ILE A 239 -36.20 50.91 14.07
C ILE A 239 -34.99 51.73 13.59
N LYS A 240 -35.24 52.61 12.62
CA LYS A 240 -34.31 53.64 12.14
C LYS A 240 -34.29 54.80 13.14
N ASP A 241 -33.09 55.23 13.54
CA ASP A 241 -32.88 56.40 14.39
C ASP A 241 -33.39 57.70 13.72
N SER A 242 -34.26 58.41 14.40
CA SER A 242 -34.43 59.87 14.32
C SER A 242 -34.95 60.39 15.68
N LEU A 243 -34.09 61.10 16.41
CA LEU A 243 -34.28 61.77 17.72
C LEU A 243 -35.47 62.79 17.73
N PRO A 244 -35.77 63.51 18.85
CA PRO A 244 -36.05 63.10 20.25
C PRO A 244 -37.31 63.80 20.85
N SER A 245 -37.95 63.22 21.88
CA SER A 245 -38.80 63.84 22.97
C SER A 245 -39.95 62.88 23.37
N ILE A 246 -39.90 62.25 24.55
CA ILE A 246 -40.47 62.65 25.87
C ILE A 246 -42.02 62.56 25.94
N GLN A 247 -42.49 61.83 26.97
CA GLN A 247 -43.83 61.82 27.59
C GLN A 247 -44.98 61.11 26.82
N GLN A 248 -45.93 60.36 27.39
CA GLN A 248 -46.28 60.01 28.77
C GLN A 248 -47.43 58.95 28.73
N TYR A 249 -47.33 57.96 29.62
CA TYR A 249 -48.35 57.10 30.26
C TYR A 249 -49.80 56.93 29.72
N LYS A 250 -50.18 55.63 29.72
CA LYS A 250 -51.49 54.98 30.04
C LYS A 250 -52.67 55.13 29.07
N LYS A 251 -53.16 54.00 28.54
CA LYS A 251 -54.33 53.26 29.08
C LYS A 251 -54.70 52.07 28.20
N ASP A 252 -54.99 50.96 28.86
CA ASP A 252 -55.53 49.73 28.30
C ASP A 252 -56.90 49.93 27.63
N ALA A 253 -57.07 49.36 26.43
CA ALA A 253 -58.37 48.92 25.92
C ALA A 253 -58.17 47.93 24.76
N TYR A 254 -58.44 46.66 25.05
CA TYR A 254 -58.87 45.58 24.16
C TYR A 254 -58.56 45.70 22.66
N LYS A 255 -57.58 44.91 22.19
CA LYS A 255 -57.58 44.38 20.82
C LYS A 255 -57.43 42.87 20.86
N VAL A 256 -58.45 42.21 20.32
CA VAL A 256 -58.53 40.77 20.05
C VAL A 256 -57.26 40.31 19.33
N GLU A 257 -56.46 39.45 19.96
CA GLU A 257 -55.43 38.69 19.25
C GLU A 257 -56.13 37.68 18.34
N LYS A 258 -56.01 37.88 17.03
CA LYS A 258 -56.27 36.80 16.06
C LYS A 258 -55.28 35.67 16.39
N ASP A 259 -55.81 34.48 16.65
CA ASP A 259 -55.03 33.26 16.78
C ASP A 259 -54.27 33.02 15.46
N ASN A 260 -52.99 33.39 15.45
CA ASN A 260 -52.07 33.19 14.32
C ASN A 260 -51.25 31.90 14.50
N THR A 261 -51.79 30.88 15.19
CA THR A 261 -51.16 29.56 15.24
C THR A 261 -51.21 28.90 13.85
N ARG A 262 -50.04 28.78 13.20
CA ARG A 262 -49.90 27.90 12.04
C ARG A 262 -49.76 26.46 12.52
N LEU A 263 -50.62 25.57 12.00
CA LEU A 263 -50.38 24.13 12.00
C LEU A 263 -49.08 23.85 11.24
N VAL A 264 -48.05 23.36 11.93
CA VAL A 264 -46.80 22.90 11.30
C VAL A 264 -46.88 21.38 11.15
N GLN A 265 -46.83 20.88 9.91
CA GLN A 265 -46.68 19.44 9.65
C GLN A 265 -45.30 18.95 10.10
N ARG A 266 -45.23 17.68 10.53
CA ARG A 266 -44.02 17.01 11.06
C ARG A 266 -42.78 17.30 10.21
N PHE A 267 -41.69 17.68 10.87
CA PHE A 267 -40.36 17.48 10.32
C PHE A 267 -40.06 15.97 10.34
N ASN A 268 -39.75 15.39 9.18
CA ASN A 268 -39.05 14.09 9.16
C ASN A 268 -37.80 14.21 10.04
N ALA A 269 -37.50 13.18 10.84
CA ALA A 269 -36.23 13.12 11.55
C ALA A 269 -35.10 13.40 10.53
N PRO A 270 -34.12 14.26 10.84
CA PRO A 270 -33.07 14.58 9.87
C PRO A 270 -32.38 13.28 9.47
N GLU A 271 -32.23 13.04 8.17
CA GLU A 271 -31.47 11.92 7.65
C GLU A 271 -30.07 11.95 8.28
N ARG A 272 -29.72 10.89 9.01
CA ARG A 272 -28.39 10.73 9.61
C ARG A 272 -27.57 9.78 8.76
N ASP A 273 -26.31 10.13 8.55
CA ASP A 273 -25.35 9.22 7.94
C ASP A 273 -25.02 8.12 8.95
N ILE A 274 -25.10 6.87 8.51
CA ILE A 274 -24.84 5.67 9.31
C ILE A 274 -23.73 4.85 8.67
N PHE A 275 -22.93 4.19 9.50
CA PHE A 275 -21.95 3.22 9.04
C PHE A 275 -22.68 2.06 8.33
N ILE A 276 -22.35 1.86 7.05
CA ILE A 276 -22.82 0.70 6.28
C ILE A 276 -21.72 -0.35 6.13
N GLY A 277 -20.44 0.05 6.24
CA GLY A 277 -19.30 -0.87 6.32
C GLY A 277 -18.79 -1.42 5.00
N GLY A 278 -19.25 -0.86 3.87
CA GLY A 278 -18.84 -1.28 2.52
C GLY A 278 -18.98 -2.80 2.32
N HIS A 279 -17.94 -3.42 1.75
CA HIS A 279 -17.90 -4.86 1.51
C HIS A 279 -18.01 -5.68 2.81
N LEU A 280 -17.29 -5.30 3.88
CA LEU A 280 -17.36 -5.98 5.18
C LEU A 280 -18.78 -5.94 5.76
N GLY A 281 -19.39 -4.75 5.81
CA GLY A 281 -20.74 -4.58 6.33
C GLY A 281 -21.79 -5.36 5.53
N ASN A 282 -21.63 -5.44 4.20
CA ASN A 282 -22.48 -6.29 3.34
C ASN A 282 -22.37 -7.77 3.72
N ILE A 283 -21.16 -8.28 3.97
CA ILE A 283 -20.96 -9.68 4.40
C ILE A 283 -21.58 -9.90 5.78
N LEU A 284 -21.29 -9.03 6.75
CA LEU A 284 -21.84 -9.13 8.11
C LEU A 284 -23.37 -9.14 8.09
N GLN A 285 -23.98 -8.26 7.28
CA GLN A 285 -25.43 -8.23 7.09
C GLN A 285 -25.97 -9.53 6.49
N LYS A 286 -25.38 -10.02 5.39
CA LYS A 286 -25.77 -11.30 4.76
C LYS A 286 -25.67 -12.49 5.71
N LYS A 287 -24.72 -12.44 6.63
CA LYS A 287 -24.48 -13.49 7.64
C LYS A 287 -25.29 -13.30 8.92
N GLY A 288 -26.14 -12.28 8.99
CA GLY A 288 -27.02 -12.01 10.13
C GLY A 288 -26.28 -11.53 11.38
N ILE A 289 -25.09 -10.94 11.24
CA ILE A 289 -24.34 -10.35 12.34
C ILE A 289 -24.77 -8.89 12.50
N ASN A 290 -25.19 -8.54 13.72
CA ASN A 290 -25.43 -7.15 14.09
C ASN A 290 -24.10 -6.43 14.28
N TYR A 291 -23.88 -5.39 13.49
CA TYR A 291 -22.69 -4.54 13.52
C TYR A 291 -23.07 -3.08 13.82
N PRO A 292 -22.15 -2.31 14.43
CA PRO A 292 -22.45 -0.96 14.88
C PRO A 292 -22.70 -0.01 13.71
N LYS A 293 -23.70 0.88 13.85
CA LYS A 293 -23.94 2.00 12.90
C LYS A 293 -23.13 3.26 13.22
N TYR A 294 -22.59 3.31 14.44
CA TYR A 294 -21.78 4.39 14.99
C TYR A 294 -20.65 3.76 15.79
N ASN A 295 -19.51 4.45 15.98
CA ASN A 295 -18.31 3.90 16.66
C ASN A 295 -17.55 2.85 15.84
N VAL A 296 -17.28 3.18 14.57
CA VAL A 296 -16.30 2.46 13.76
C VAL A 296 -15.22 3.43 13.30
N ASN A 297 -13.98 3.11 13.65
CA ASN A 297 -12.83 3.95 13.38
C ASN A 297 -11.67 3.12 12.85
N VAL A 298 -10.81 3.76 12.07
CA VAL A 298 -9.42 3.34 11.90
C VAL A 298 -8.61 4.14 12.91
N GLU A 299 -8.17 3.50 14.00
CA GLU A 299 -7.43 4.18 15.08
C GLU A 299 -6.02 4.55 14.61
N PHE A 300 -5.39 3.69 13.82
CA PHE A 300 -4.08 3.94 13.22
C PHE A 300 -3.99 3.40 11.80
N LEU A 301 -3.44 4.21 10.88
CA LEU A 301 -3.10 3.83 9.52
C LEU A 301 -1.59 4.00 9.29
N GLY A 302 -0.85 2.90 9.31
CA GLY A 302 0.60 2.85 9.11
C GLY A 302 0.98 2.45 7.69
N LEU A 303 1.66 3.33 6.96
CA LEU A 303 1.97 3.14 5.55
C LEU A 303 3.50 3.13 5.34
N PHE A 304 4.00 2.11 4.65
CA PHE A 304 5.35 2.07 4.13
C PHE A 304 5.28 2.29 2.62
N ASP A 305 5.81 3.43 2.18
CA ASP A 305 6.07 3.80 0.79
C ASP A 305 4.94 3.45 -0.19
N THR A 306 3.80 4.14 -0.08
CA THR A 306 2.59 3.82 -0.86
C THR A 306 2.81 3.92 -2.36
N VAL A 307 2.56 2.82 -3.08
CA VAL A 307 2.59 2.76 -4.55
C VAL A 307 1.26 2.21 -5.04
N ILE A 308 0.51 2.97 -5.84
CA ILE A 308 -0.78 2.52 -6.40
C ILE A 308 -0.62 1.82 -7.75
N SER A 309 0.42 2.18 -8.51
CA SER A 309 0.62 1.89 -9.95
C SER A 309 -0.11 0.63 -10.45
N GLN A 310 -1.33 0.84 -10.97
CA GLN A 310 -1.99 -0.07 -11.90
C GLN A 310 -1.55 0.37 -13.30
N MET A 311 -0.88 -0.50 -14.07
CA MET A 311 -0.25 -0.10 -15.32
C MET A 311 -1.24 0.52 -16.32
N LEU A 312 -2.47 -0.01 -16.39
CA LEU A 312 -3.52 0.51 -17.27
C LEU A 312 -3.99 1.90 -16.83
N GLU A 313 -4.15 2.09 -15.52
CA GLU A 313 -4.54 3.36 -14.92
C GLU A 313 -3.49 4.44 -15.19
N ARG A 314 -2.20 4.18 -14.89
CA ARG A 314 -1.12 5.17 -15.11
C ARG A 314 -0.99 5.57 -16.57
N LYS A 315 -1.23 4.65 -17.51
CA LYS A 315 -1.16 4.93 -18.94
C LYS A 315 -2.45 5.56 -19.50
N GLY A 316 -3.40 5.91 -18.63
CA GLY A 316 -4.67 6.54 -18.99
C GLY A 316 -5.60 5.61 -19.79
N ILE A 317 -5.32 4.30 -19.82
CA ILE A 317 -6.10 3.33 -20.60
C ILE A 317 -7.48 3.17 -19.98
N ILE A 318 -7.59 3.05 -18.65
CA ILE A 318 -8.89 2.97 -17.96
C ILE A 318 -9.75 4.20 -18.30
N ASP A 319 -9.20 5.39 -18.13
CA ASP A 319 -9.89 6.65 -18.45
C ASP A 319 -10.29 6.74 -19.93
N ALA A 320 -9.40 6.35 -20.83
CA ALA A 320 -9.69 6.31 -22.26
C ALA A 320 -10.82 5.32 -22.60
N THR A 321 -10.89 4.17 -21.92
CA THR A 321 -11.98 3.19 -22.15
C THR A 321 -13.32 3.61 -21.56
N ARG A 322 -13.33 4.42 -20.48
CA ARG A 322 -14.55 4.97 -19.86
C ARG A 322 -15.13 6.15 -20.66
N ASN A 323 -14.30 6.90 -21.36
CA ASN A 323 -14.73 8.05 -22.14
C ASN A 323 -15.28 7.62 -23.52
N PRO A 324 -16.54 7.96 -23.85
CA PRO A 324 -17.18 7.51 -25.09
C PRO A 324 -16.50 8.06 -26.37
N ILE A 325 -15.79 9.18 -26.29
CA ILE A 325 -15.09 9.81 -27.43
C ILE A 325 -13.73 9.14 -27.66
N THR A 326 -12.99 8.82 -26.61
CA THR A 326 -11.62 8.27 -26.71
C THR A 326 -11.56 6.75 -26.62
N LYS A 327 -12.70 6.06 -26.43
CA LYS A 327 -12.81 4.59 -26.37
C LYS A 327 -12.18 3.88 -27.58
N VAL A 328 -12.31 4.46 -28.78
CA VAL A 328 -11.71 3.94 -30.03
C VAL A 328 -10.18 4.14 -30.04
N LEU A 329 -9.69 5.25 -29.46
CA LEU A 329 -8.25 5.50 -29.31
C LEU A 329 -7.61 4.59 -28.25
N ALA A 330 -8.35 4.08 -27.27
CA ALA A 330 -7.80 3.20 -26.23
C ALA A 330 -7.17 1.92 -26.83
N VAL A 331 -7.74 1.36 -27.91
CA VAL A 331 -7.19 0.22 -28.66
C VAL A 331 -6.00 0.64 -29.56
N ALA A 332 -6.01 1.87 -30.06
CA ALA A 332 -4.95 2.38 -30.94
C ALA A 332 -3.66 2.75 -30.18
N LEU A 333 -3.84 3.39 -29.02
CA LEU A 333 -2.79 3.84 -28.10
C LEU A 333 -2.28 2.74 -27.17
N SER A 334 -2.96 1.58 -27.14
CA SER A 334 -2.50 0.45 -26.35
C SER A 334 -1.28 -0.23 -26.97
N PRO A 335 -0.41 -0.81 -26.13
CA PRO A 335 0.82 -1.47 -26.57
C PRO A 335 0.51 -2.60 -27.55
N ILE A 336 1.39 -2.82 -28.54
CA ILE A 336 1.19 -3.83 -29.59
C ILE A 336 0.89 -5.23 -29.01
N LYS A 337 1.55 -5.62 -27.91
CA LYS A 337 1.31 -6.89 -27.20
C LYS A 337 -0.04 -6.95 -26.45
N LEU A 338 -0.60 -5.79 -26.09
CA LEU A 338 -1.89 -5.66 -25.40
C LEU A 338 -3.06 -5.42 -26.37
N LYS A 339 -2.81 -5.01 -27.62
CA LYS A 339 -3.86 -4.79 -28.64
C LYS A 339 -4.82 -5.97 -28.82
N PRO A 340 -4.37 -7.24 -28.85
CA PRO A 340 -5.30 -8.38 -28.97
C PRO A 340 -6.21 -8.52 -27.74
N VAL A 341 -5.68 -8.28 -26.54
CA VAL A 341 -6.40 -8.37 -25.27
C VAL A 341 -7.35 -7.19 -25.09
N ILE A 342 -6.88 -5.97 -25.34
CA ILE A 342 -7.64 -4.73 -25.17
C ILE A 342 -8.72 -4.63 -26.23
N GLY A 343 -8.45 -4.97 -27.50
CA GLY A 343 -9.45 -4.96 -28.57
C GLY A 343 -10.66 -5.86 -28.29
N ALA A 344 -10.45 -7.01 -27.63
CA ALA A 344 -11.52 -7.92 -27.23
C ALA A 344 -12.14 -7.59 -25.85
N ALA A 345 -11.46 -6.82 -25.00
CA ALA A 345 -11.83 -6.63 -23.58
C ALA A 345 -12.05 -5.16 -23.14
N VAL A 346 -12.18 -4.20 -24.07
CA VAL A 346 -12.40 -2.76 -23.78
C VAL A 346 -13.47 -2.55 -22.70
N GLU A 347 -14.60 -3.27 -22.81
CA GLU A 347 -15.72 -3.17 -21.90
C GLU A 347 -15.41 -3.73 -20.50
N GLY A 348 -14.56 -4.75 -20.42
CA GLY A 348 -14.04 -5.27 -19.15
C GLY A 348 -13.12 -4.26 -18.46
N ILE A 349 -12.24 -3.61 -19.23
CA ILE A 349 -11.30 -2.60 -18.73
C ILE A 349 -12.03 -1.37 -18.18
N SER A 350 -13.08 -0.90 -18.85
CA SER A 350 -13.85 0.25 -18.35
C SER A 350 -14.53 0.01 -16.99
N ARG A 351 -14.77 -1.27 -16.64
CA ARG A 351 -15.42 -1.68 -15.38
C ARG A 351 -14.45 -1.87 -14.23
N ILE A 352 -13.15 -1.87 -14.51
CA ILE A 352 -12.11 -1.97 -13.48
C ILE A 352 -12.26 -0.79 -12.54
N LYS A 353 -12.52 -1.10 -11.27
CA LYS A 353 -12.63 -0.09 -10.22
C LYS A 353 -11.23 0.39 -9.84
N LYS A 354 -11.07 1.70 -9.71
CA LYS A 354 -9.80 2.30 -9.28
C LYS A 354 -9.65 2.19 -7.77
N VAL A 355 -8.40 2.05 -7.33
CA VAL A 355 -8.07 2.08 -5.91
C VAL A 355 -8.36 3.47 -5.36
N ASN A 356 -9.14 3.57 -4.28
CA ASN A 356 -9.39 4.84 -3.59
C ASN A 356 -8.34 5.08 -2.49
N PRO A 357 -7.39 6.02 -2.66
CA PRO A 357 -6.37 6.29 -1.65
C PRO A 357 -6.74 7.46 -0.74
N ASP A 358 -7.96 7.97 -0.76
CA ASP A 358 -8.34 9.15 0.04
C ASP A 358 -8.08 8.90 1.54
N LEU A 359 -7.62 9.93 2.23
CA LEU A 359 -7.32 9.92 3.66
C LEU A 359 -8.10 11.00 4.42
N SER A 360 -9.04 11.68 3.74
CA SER A 360 -9.82 12.78 4.31
C SER A 360 -10.88 12.35 5.34
N ASN A 361 -11.16 11.05 5.45
CA ASN A 361 -12.21 10.53 6.34
C ASN A 361 -11.85 10.79 7.82
N PRO A 362 -12.66 11.54 8.59
CA PRO A 362 -12.37 11.91 9.98
C PRO A 362 -12.41 10.73 10.97
N ASN A 363 -12.87 9.56 10.53
CA ASN A 363 -12.80 8.32 11.31
C ASN A 363 -11.48 7.58 11.14
N ILE A 364 -10.56 8.08 10.32
CA ILE A 364 -9.15 7.72 10.36
C ILE A 364 -8.46 8.65 11.36
N LYS A 365 -8.12 8.13 12.53
CA LYS A 365 -7.71 8.95 13.67
C LYS A 365 -6.26 9.38 13.61
N LYS A 366 -5.36 8.48 13.21
CA LYS A 366 -3.91 8.74 13.12
C LYS A 366 -3.32 8.08 11.87
N ILE A 367 -2.41 8.78 11.19
CA ILE A 367 -1.77 8.34 9.95
C ILE A 367 -0.27 8.59 10.04
N LEU A 368 0.53 7.57 9.71
CA LEU A 368 1.97 7.73 9.52
C LEU A 368 2.38 7.06 8.21
N GLN A 369 3.00 7.82 7.31
CA GLN A 369 3.63 7.29 6.10
C GLN A 369 5.15 7.48 6.15
N LEU A 370 5.90 6.40 5.96
CA LEU A 370 7.35 6.44 5.73
C LEU A 370 7.60 6.32 4.23
N LYS A 371 8.30 7.30 3.64
CA LYS A 371 8.52 7.43 2.19
C LYS A 371 9.99 7.19 1.86
N ALA A 372 10.27 6.34 0.88
CA ALA A 372 11.63 6.09 0.39
C ALA A 372 12.15 7.31 -0.39
N GLU A 373 13.30 7.85 0.04
CA GLU A 373 13.97 8.98 -0.64
C GLU A 373 14.92 8.53 -1.75
N THR A 374 15.40 7.28 -1.72
CA THR A 374 16.28 6.75 -2.79
C THR A 374 15.55 5.73 -3.67
N GLU A 375 14.26 5.96 -3.91
CA GLU A 375 13.45 5.23 -4.89
C GLU A 375 13.16 6.12 -6.08
N TRP A 376 13.44 5.66 -7.30
CA TRP A 376 13.26 6.46 -8.52
C TRP A 376 12.83 5.63 -9.73
N ARG A 377 12.43 4.37 -9.55
CA ARG A 377 11.92 3.56 -10.65
C ARG A 377 10.60 4.12 -11.16
N ASP A 378 10.44 4.10 -12.48
CA ASP A 378 9.21 4.53 -13.15
C ASP A 378 7.98 3.80 -12.62
N ASN A 379 8.11 2.51 -12.30
CA ASN A 379 6.98 1.70 -11.84
C ASN A 379 6.64 1.87 -10.36
N PHE A 380 7.40 2.69 -9.62
CA PHE A 380 7.24 2.93 -8.18
C PHE A 380 6.96 4.41 -7.84
N PRO A 381 6.01 5.08 -8.53
CA PRO A 381 5.66 6.44 -8.20
C PRO A 381 5.02 6.48 -6.80
N ILE A 382 5.42 7.45 -5.99
CA ILE A 382 4.87 7.62 -4.65
C ILE A 382 3.45 8.18 -4.70
N THR A 383 2.54 7.62 -3.92
CA THR A 383 1.27 8.29 -3.61
C THR A 383 1.40 8.99 -2.25
N PRO A 384 1.53 10.33 -2.23
CA PRO A 384 1.68 11.07 -0.98
C PRO A 384 0.38 11.00 -0.14
N ILE A 385 0.48 11.35 1.14
CA ILE A 385 -0.71 11.51 1.99
C ILE A 385 -1.51 12.78 1.68
N GLY A 386 -0.97 13.69 0.87
CA GLY A 386 -1.67 14.86 0.34
C GLY A 386 -1.70 16.06 1.31
N PRO A 387 -2.72 16.94 1.22
CA PRO A 387 -2.72 18.24 1.92
C PRO A 387 -2.90 18.14 3.44
N ILE A 388 -3.25 16.95 3.96
CA ILE A 388 -3.34 16.70 5.42
C ILE A 388 -1.97 16.44 6.07
N LEU A 389 -0.89 16.57 5.30
CA LEU A 389 0.49 16.43 5.75
C LEU A 389 0.80 17.39 6.92
N ASN A 390 1.49 16.86 7.93
CA ASN A 390 1.98 17.61 9.10
C ASN A 390 0.87 18.22 9.97
N THR A 391 -0.28 17.56 10.04
CA THR A 391 -1.27 17.82 11.10
C THR A 391 -0.89 17.05 12.36
N THR A 392 -1.51 17.37 13.50
CA THR A 392 -1.32 16.64 14.77
C THR A 392 -1.82 15.17 14.75
N HIS A 393 -2.28 14.70 13.59
CA HIS A 393 -2.90 13.39 13.37
C HIS A 393 -2.35 12.66 12.14
N ALA A 394 -1.60 13.33 11.25
CA ALA A 394 -1.10 12.72 10.02
C ALA A 394 0.29 13.25 9.66
N LYS A 395 1.24 12.33 9.44
CA LYS A 395 2.63 12.66 9.11
C LYS A 395 3.17 11.80 7.97
N GLU A 396 3.93 12.42 7.07
CA GLU A 396 4.76 11.72 6.08
C GLU A 396 6.22 12.07 6.35
N ILE A 397 7.10 11.07 6.34
CA ILE A 397 8.52 11.25 6.66
C ILE A 397 9.32 10.59 5.55
N GLY A 398 10.18 11.38 4.90
CA GLY A 398 11.19 10.88 3.98
C GLY A 398 12.28 10.13 4.74
N VAL A 399 12.54 8.87 4.41
CA VAL A 399 13.60 8.06 5.03
C VAL A 399 14.59 7.58 3.98
N LEU A 400 15.83 7.35 4.43
CA LEU A 400 16.88 6.79 3.57
C LEU A 400 16.47 5.42 3.02
N GLY A 401 17.03 5.03 1.88
CA GLY A 401 16.76 3.73 1.30
C GLY A 401 15.72 3.75 0.17
N ALA A 402 15.82 2.72 -0.67
CA ALA A 402 14.91 2.42 -1.75
C ALA A 402 13.60 1.81 -1.21
N HIS A 403 12.67 1.47 -2.11
CA HIS A 403 11.34 0.98 -1.73
C HIS A 403 11.32 -0.12 -0.66
N SER A 404 12.10 -1.19 -0.87
CA SER A 404 12.17 -2.32 0.06
C SER A 404 13.13 -2.10 1.23
N ASP A 405 13.95 -1.03 1.22
CA ASP A 405 14.64 -0.61 2.45
C ASP A 405 13.65 -0.08 3.46
N VAL A 406 12.58 0.57 2.98
CA VAL A 406 11.50 1.10 3.81
C VAL A 406 10.52 -0.01 4.21
N GLY A 407 10.13 -0.87 3.26
CA GLY A 407 9.15 -1.92 3.49
C GLY A 407 9.67 -3.25 4.03
N GLY A 408 10.97 -3.51 3.91
CA GLY A 408 11.58 -4.81 4.15
C GLY A 408 11.47 -5.77 2.97
N ALA A 409 11.73 -7.06 3.23
CA ALA A 409 11.68 -8.18 2.28
C ALA A 409 12.89 -8.35 1.34
N TYR A 410 13.96 -7.54 1.47
CA TYR A 410 15.21 -7.88 0.81
C TYR A 410 15.80 -9.16 1.41
N TRP A 411 16.10 -10.15 0.57
CA TRP A 411 16.94 -11.26 1.01
C TRP A 411 18.36 -10.76 1.28
N GLN A 412 19.03 -11.38 2.25
CA GLN A 412 20.41 -11.02 2.55
C GLN A 412 21.35 -11.75 1.59
N ILE A 413 22.10 -11.01 0.78
CA ILE A 413 23.11 -11.57 -0.14
C ILE A 413 24.47 -10.93 0.07
N GLN A 414 25.53 -11.74 -0.10
CA GLN A 414 26.91 -11.28 0.04
C GLN A 414 27.33 -10.33 -1.07
N LYS A 415 26.83 -10.56 -2.29
CA LYS A 415 27.09 -9.73 -3.47
C LYS A 415 25.82 -9.69 -4.31
N GLU A 416 25.23 -8.52 -4.44
CA GLU A 416 24.23 -8.26 -5.45
C GLU A 416 24.89 -8.28 -6.84
N LEU A 417 24.17 -8.66 -7.89
CA LEU A 417 24.64 -8.53 -9.28
C LEU A 417 23.61 -7.76 -10.11
N CYS A 418 23.18 -6.62 -9.57
CA CYS A 418 22.13 -5.84 -10.18
C CYS A 418 22.67 -4.89 -11.23
N THR A 419 21.99 -4.91 -12.38
CA THR A 419 22.17 -3.89 -13.41
C THR A 419 21.51 -2.61 -12.92
N LEU A 420 22.31 -1.55 -12.80
CA LEU A 420 21.89 -0.23 -12.34
C LEU A 420 21.49 0.68 -13.49
N HIS A 421 22.14 0.49 -14.65
CA HIS A 421 21.88 1.20 -15.88
C HIS A 421 22.52 0.44 -17.04
N PHE A 422 22.09 0.72 -18.27
CA PHE A 422 22.77 0.21 -19.44
C PHE A 422 22.75 1.19 -20.60
N PHE A 423 23.66 1.00 -21.55
CA PHE A 423 23.70 1.71 -22.83
C PHE A 423 23.91 0.72 -23.96
N ASP A 424 23.29 1.00 -25.10
CA ASP A 424 23.48 0.22 -26.32
C ASP A 424 24.19 1.04 -27.39
N LEU A 425 25.12 0.40 -28.08
CA LEU A 425 25.93 1.02 -29.12
C LEU A 425 26.05 0.09 -30.33
N GLY A 426 25.64 0.56 -31.51
CA GLY A 426 25.78 -0.22 -32.75
C GLY A 426 27.25 -0.42 -33.17
N VAL A 427 27.54 -1.51 -33.89
CA VAL A 427 28.89 -1.78 -34.43
C VAL A 427 29.40 -0.64 -35.31
N GLY A 428 28.51 -0.02 -36.08
CA GLY A 428 28.80 1.11 -36.98
C GLY A 428 28.83 2.49 -36.31
N ALA A 429 28.76 2.57 -34.97
CA ALA A 429 28.73 3.86 -34.28
C ALA A 429 29.99 4.70 -34.57
N SER A 430 29.77 5.99 -34.82
CA SER A 430 30.79 7.01 -35.07
C SER A 430 31.73 7.19 -33.89
N ILE A 431 32.90 7.80 -34.14
CA ILE A 431 33.85 8.17 -33.09
C ILE A 431 33.19 9.10 -32.06
N SER A 432 32.35 10.05 -32.51
CA SER A 432 31.62 10.95 -31.62
C SER A 432 30.61 10.24 -30.73
N GLU A 433 29.88 9.24 -31.25
CA GLU A 433 28.94 8.46 -30.44
C GLU A 433 29.67 7.63 -29.38
N LYS A 434 30.80 7.03 -29.74
CA LYS A 434 31.67 6.30 -28.80
C LYS A 434 32.22 7.20 -27.69
N GLN A 435 32.71 8.39 -28.04
CA GLN A 435 33.21 9.37 -27.06
C GLN A 435 32.10 9.85 -26.11
N LYS A 436 30.92 10.15 -26.66
CA LYS A 436 29.75 10.56 -25.88
C LYS A 436 29.33 9.49 -24.88
N LEU A 437 29.30 8.23 -25.32
CA LEU A 437 28.98 7.10 -24.45
C LEU A 437 29.95 7.00 -23.27
N GLU A 438 31.27 7.07 -23.51
CA GLU A 438 32.26 6.98 -22.43
C GLU A 438 32.12 8.15 -21.43
N GLN A 439 31.85 9.37 -21.91
CA GLN A 439 31.54 10.50 -21.04
C GLN A 439 30.30 10.26 -20.18
N GLN A 440 29.22 9.73 -20.75
CA GLN A 440 27.99 9.41 -20.02
C GLN A 440 28.19 8.29 -19.00
N LYS A 441 28.97 7.27 -19.35
CA LYS A 441 29.34 6.17 -18.44
C LYS A 441 30.10 6.69 -17.21
N GLU A 442 31.02 7.64 -17.41
CA GLU A 442 31.77 8.27 -16.33
C GLU A 442 30.88 9.14 -15.45
N LEU A 443 30.09 10.04 -16.06
CA LEU A 443 29.15 10.91 -15.32
C LEU A 443 28.20 10.11 -14.44
N LEU A 444 27.62 9.03 -15.00
CA LEU A 444 26.67 8.22 -14.27
C LEU A 444 27.33 7.43 -13.13
N ARG A 445 28.50 6.83 -13.37
CA ARG A 445 29.26 6.13 -12.31
C ARG A 445 29.64 7.11 -11.19
N ASN A 446 30.13 8.29 -11.55
CA ASN A 446 30.53 9.32 -10.59
C ASN A 446 29.35 9.84 -9.78
N TRP A 447 28.15 9.87 -10.35
CA TRP A 447 26.93 10.22 -9.61
C TRP A 447 26.63 9.22 -8.47
N TYR A 448 26.67 7.90 -8.73
CA TYR A 448 26.46 6.91 -7.66
C TYR A 448 27.49 7.05 -6.53
N ILE A 449 28.73 7.40 -6.87
CA ILE A 449 29.82 7.62 -5.91
C ILE A 449 29.60 8.92 -5.12
N SER A 450 29.22 10.01 -5.80
CA SER A 450 29.00 11.31 -5.16
C SER A 450 27.82 11.28 -4.18
N GLN A 451 26.77 10.53 -4.51
CA GLN A 451 25.63 10.29 -3.63
C GLN A 451 25.93 9.30 -2.49
N LYS A 452 27.15 8.74 -2.40
CA LYS A 452 27.54 7.69 -1.43
C LYS A 452 26.75 6.40 -1.55
N LEU A 453 26.10 6.19 -2.69
CA LEU A 453 25.36 4.99 -3.02
C LEU A 453 26.29 3.83 -3.42
N CYS A 454 27.52 4.09 -3.81
CA CYS A 454 28.55 3.07 -4.04
C CYS A 454 29.94 3.62 -3.69
N PRO A 455 30.88 2.76 -3.27
CA PRO A 455 32.28 3.15 -3.14
C PRO A 455 32.90 3.39 -4.52
N ASP A 456 33.94 4.22 -4.57
CA ASP A 456 34.78 4.35 -5.76
C ASP A 456 35.74 3.17 -5.88
N ASP A 457 35.19 2.03 -6.26
CA ASP A 457 35.93 0.77 -6.42
C ASP A 457 35.42 0.07 -7.68
N GLN A 458 36.30 -0.12 -8.66
CA GLN A 458 35.97 -0.79 -9.92
C GLN A 458 35.73 -2.29 -9.78
N THR A 459 36.04 -2.89 -8.63
CA THR A 459 35.66 -4.27 -8.32
C THR A 459 34.23 -4.37 -7.80
N ILE A 460 33.66 -3.25 -7.32
CA ILE A 460 32.32 -3.16 -6.76
C ILE A 460 31.33 -2.52 -7.74
N LEU A 461 31.67 -1.36 -8.33
CA LEU A 461 30.83 -0.62 -9.29
C LEU A 461 31.55 -0.51 -10.63
N TYR A 462 31.09 -1.26 -11.62
CA TYR A 462 31.81 -1.44 -12.89
C TYR A 462 30.91 -1.58 -14.10
N TRP A 463 31.50 -1.31 -15.27
CA TRP A 463 30.84 -1.53 -16.55
C TRP A 463 31.22 -2.90 -17.11
N GLU A 464 30.21 -3.72 -17.40
CA GLU A 464 30.32 -4.96 -18.16
C GLU A 464 29.87 -4.72 -19.60
N VAL A 465 30.50 -5.38 -20.58
CA VAL A 465 30.10 -5.28 -21.99
C VAL A 465 29.66 -6.64 -22.48
N MET A 466 28.45 -6.69 -23.00
CA MET A 466 27.86 -7.83 -23.69
C MET A 466 27.72 -7.51 -25.18
N HIS A 467 27.55 -8.53 -26.01
CA HIS A 467 27.38 -8.40 -27.46
C HIS A 467 25.94 -8.70 -27.86
N HIS A 468 25.31 -7.75 -28.56
CA HIS A 468 24.08 -8.00 -29.30
C HIS A 468 24.42 -8.75 -30.57
N VAL A 469 23.87 -9.96 -30.73
CA VAL A 469 24.24 -10.87 -31.83
C VAL A 469 22.97 -11.38 -32.50
N ARG A 470 22.91 -11.29 -33.83
CA ARG A 470 21.90 -11.99 -34.62
C ARG A 470 22.45 -13.38 -34.95
N ALA A 471 21.83 -14.41 -34.39
CA ALA A 471 22.12 -15.80 -34.72
C ALA A 471 21.10 -16.33 -35.73
N TYR A 472 21.55 -16.97 -36.80
CA TYR A 472 20.67 -17.54 -37.82
C TYR A 472 21.24 -18.81 -38.44
N THR A 473 20.36 -19.66 -38.99
CA THR A 473 20.73 -20.84 -39.78
C THR A 473 20.32 -20.65 -41.24
N LEU A 474 21.08 -21.22 -42.17
CA LEU A 474 20.83 -21.13 -43.61
C LEU A 474 20.25 -22.44 -44.16
N SER A 475 19.40 -22.34 -45.19
CA SER A 475 18.96 -23.48 -45.99
C SER A 475 19.46 -23.35 -47.43
N GLY A 476 20.39 -24.21 -47.87
CA GLY A 476 20.88 -24.26 -49.26
C GLY A 476 22.23 -23.55 -49.51
N SER A 477 22.72 -23.60 -50.76
CA SER A 477 23.99 -22.96 -51.17
C SER A 477 23.80 -21.50 -51.56
N MET A 478 24.75 -20.63 -51.20
CA MET A 478 24.72 -19.18 -51.41
C MET A 478 24.76 -18.80 -52.90
N ASP A 479 23.61 -18.45 -53.47
CA ASP A 479 23.50 -17.60 -54.66
C ASP A 479 22.68 -16.34 -54.27
N GLU A 480 23.43 -15.24 -54.06
CA GLU A 480 23.05 -13.83 -53.94
C GLU A 480 21.64 -13.44 -53.44
N ASP A 481 21.25 -13.84 -52.23
CA ASP A 481 20.50 -13.01 -51.24
C ASP A 481 20.46 -13.73 -49.88
N LEU A 482 21.22 -13.25 -48.90
CA LEU A 482 21.38 -13.92 -47.60
C LEU A 482 20.06 -13.99 -46.81
N GLU A 483 19.20 -12.98 -46.90
CA GLU A 483 17.98 -12.90 -46.09
C GLU A 483 16.94 -13.94 -46.54
N SER A 484 16.89 -14.26 -47.84
CA SER A 484 15.95 -15.25 -48.39
C SER A 484 16.26 -16.70 -48.01
N HIS A 485 17.47 -16.97 -47.50
CA HIS A 485 17.94 -18.31 -47.12
C HIS A 485 17.94 -18.55 -45.61
N ILE A 486 17.52 -17.58 -44.80
CA ILE A 486 17.45 -17.72 -43.33
C ILE A 486 16.25 -18.60 -42.96
N ASN A 487 16.52 -19.78 -42.40
CA ASN A 487 15.49 -20.70 -41.93
C ASN A 487 15.02 -20.34 -40.51
N LYS A 488 15.96 -20.12 -39.60
CA LYS A 488 15.68 -19.68 -38.22
C LYS A 488 16.58 -18.50 -37.90
N SER A 489 16.04 -17.50 -37.20
CA SER A 489 16.85 -16.42 -36.62
C SER A 489 16.40 -16.07 -35.22
N LYS A 490 17.36 -15.69 -34.39
CA LYS A 490 17.13 -15.14 -33.05
C LYS A 490 18.17 -14.06 -32.76
N TYR A 491 17.76 -13.03 -32.06
CA TYR A 491 18.68 -12.07 -31.47
C TYR A 491 19.10 -12.62 -30.11
N LEU A 492 20.36 -12.41 -29.74
CA LEU A 492 20.94 -12.91 -28.51
C LEU A 492 21.78 -11.81 -27.87
N LEU A 493 21.79 -11.78 -26.54
CA LEU A 493 22.76 -11.03 -25.77
C LEU A 493 23.79 -12.01 -25.23
N LEU A 494 25.02 -11.97 -25.76
CA LEU A 494 26.08 -12.93 -25.45
C LEU A 494 27.24 -12.25 -24.70
N GLU A 495 27.96 -13.03 -23.89
CA GLU A 495 29.20 -12.56 -23.28
C GLU A 495 30.20 -12.14 -24.37
N LYS A 496 30.95 -11.07 -24.08
CA LYS A 496 31.94 -10.52 -25.03
C LYS A 496 32.90 -11.59 -25.55
N ASP A 497 33.31 -12.52 -24.68
CA ASP A 497 34.28 -13.57 -24.99
C ASP A 497 33.79 -14.54 -26.07
N PHE A 498 32.47 -14.70 -26.25
CA PHE A 498 31.93 -15.58 -27.29
C PHE A 498 32.29 -15.09 -28.70
N MET A 499 32.11 -13.79 -28.99
CA MET A 499 32.49 -13.22 -30.29
C MET A 499 33.94 -12.73 -30.31
N GLY A 500 34.53 -12.41 -29.16
CA GLY A 500 35.86 -11.79 -29.10
C GLY A 500 35.87 -10.45 -29.85
N ASN A 501 36.78 -10.31 -30.81
CA ASN A 501 36.86 -9.14 -31.70
C ASN A 501 36.19 -9.37 -33.06
N ASP A 502 35.56 -10.53 -33.27
CA ASP A 502 34.99 -10.90 -34.55
C ASP A 502 33.61 -10.27 -34.76
N TRP A 503 33.36 -9.76 -35.96
CA TRP A 503 32.05 -9.25 -36.36
C TRP A 503 31.12 -10.36 -36.88
N TYR A 504 31.69 -11.54 -37.15
CA TYR A 504 30.98 -12.73 -37.63
C TYR A 504 31.66 -14.00 -37.12
N LYS A 505 30.87 -14.96 -36.65
CA LYS A 505 31.33 -16.26 -36.17
C LYS A 505 30.38 -17.36 -36.63
N THR A 506 30.90 -18.55 -36.92
CA THR A 506 30.07 -19.74 -37.20
C THR A 506 30.35 -20.79 -36.14
N ASP A 507 29.31 -21.40 -35.59
CA ASP A 507 29.41 -22.49 -34.62
C ASP A 507 28.32 -23.53 -34.91
N GLY A 508 28.73 -24.69 -35.43
CA GLY A 508 27.83 -25.66 -36.05
C GLY A 508 27.09 -25.08 -37.26
N GLU A 509 25.76 -25.26 -37.31
CA GLU A 509 24.89 -24.72 -38.37
C GLU A 509 24.49 -23.25 -38.14
N TRP A 510 24.89 -22.66 -37.01
CA TRP A 510 24.51 -21.29 -36.64
C TRP A 510 25.59 -20.30 -37.05
N HIS A 511 25.13 -19.23 -37.70
CA HIS A 511 25.90 -18.06 -38.05
C HIS A 511 25.54 -16.93 -37.09
N TYR A 512 26.55 -16.29 -36.52
CA TYR A 512 26.43 -15.26 -35.50
C TYR A 512 27.01 -13.97 -36.06
N LYS A 513 26.19 -12.94 -36.19
CA LYS A 513 26.61 -11.61 -36.68
C LYS A 513 26.45 -10.58 -35.57
N LEU A 514 27.55 -9.93 -35.19
CA LEU A 514 27.54 -8.86 -34.20
C LEU A 514 26.69 -7.68 -34.73
N GLN A 515 25.76 -7.21 -33.89
CA GLN A 515 24.87 -6.08 -34.17
C GLN A 515 25.25 -4.85 -33.34
N GLY A 516 25.75 -5.05 -32.13
CA GLY A 516 26.15 -3.97 -31.24
C GLY A 516 26.72 -4.46 -29.91
N TYR A 517 26.97 -3.49 -29.04
CA TYR A 517 27.54 -3.65 -27.71
C TYR A 517 26.51 -3.15 -26.69
N HIS A 518 26.32 -3.93 -25.63
CA HIS A 518 25.44 -3.60 -24.51
C HIS A 518 26.31 -3.40 -23.27
N HIS A 519 26.42 -2.15 -22.82
CA HIS A 519 27.21 -1.75 -21.69
C HIS A 519 26.32 -1.71 -20.45
N LYS A 520 26.60 -2.51 -19.43
CA LYS A 520 25.83 -2.58 -18.18
C LYS A 520 26.64 -2.04 -17.02
N LEU A 521 26.09 -1.10 -16.27
CA LEU A 521 26.63 -0.69 -14.98
C LEU A 521 26.13 -1.67 -13.92
N LEU A 522 27.03 -2.39 -13.27
CA LEU A 522 26.74 -3.40 -12.26
C LEU A 522 27.27 -2.98 -10.89
N SER A 523 26.59 -3.41 -9.83
CA SER A 523 27.04 -3.27 -8.45
C SER A 523 27.16 -4.64 -7.78
N LYS A 524 28.26 -4.87 -7.06
CA LYS A 524 28.54 -6.04 -6.19
C LYS A 524 28.32 -5.78 -4.70
N ARG A 525 27.63 -4.70 -4.33
CA ARG A 525 27.38 -4.39 -2.92
C ARG A 525 26.53 -5.49 -2.25
N PRO A 526 26.76 -5.81 -0.98
CA PRO A 526 25.90 -6.74 -0.24
C PRO A 526 24.51 -6.12 -0.04
N LEU A 527 23.48 -6.98 0.01
CA LEU A 527 22.15 -6.56 0.46
C LEU A 527 21.94 -6.93 1.93
N ASN A 528 21.54 -5.95 2.75
CA ASN A 528 21.24 -6.11 4.16
C ASN A 528 19.93 -5.41 4.55
N ASN A 529 18.89 -6.21 4.80
CA ASN A 529 17.55 -5.72 5.12
C ASN A 529 17.41 -5.03 6.51
N LYS A 530 18.48 -4.89 7.30
CA LYS A 530 18.37 -4.41 8.68
C LYS A 530 18.02 -2.93 8.84
N LEU A 531 18.17 -2.10 7.81
CA LEU A 531 17.66 -0.74 7.82
C LEU A 531 16.13 -0.71 7.90
N SER A 532 15.44 -1.65 7.26
CA SER A 532 13.97 -1.74 7.33
C SER A 532 13.45 -1.92 8.75
N LEU A 533 14.25 -2.59 9.60
CA LEU A 533 13.91 -2.82 11.00
C LEU A 533 13.86 -1.51 11.81
N VAL A 534 14.65 -0.50 11.44
CA VAL A 534 14.56 0.84 12.03
C VAL A 534 13.17 1.42 11.79
N TYR A 535 12.72 1.39 10.53
CA TYR A 535 11.44 1.94 10.11
C TYR A 535 10.26 1.17 10.71
N MET A 536 10.37 -0.16 10.77
CA MET A 536 9.40 -1.01 11.47
C MET A 536 9.23 -0.58 12.93
N ASN A 537 10.33 -0.37 13.65
CA ASN A 537 10.28 0.02 15.06
C ASN A 537 9.81 1.46 15.27
N VAL A 538 10.11 2.40 14.36
CA VAL A 538 9.52 3.75 14.38
C VAL A 538 8.00 3.67 14.21
N MET A 539 7.52 2.93 13.21
CA MET A 539 6.09 2.71 12.97
C MET A 539 5.41 2.11 14.20
N LYS A 540 6.00 1.04 14.75
CA LYS A 540 5.53 0.36 15.97
C LYS A 540 5.43 1.33 17.15
N TYR A 541 6.47 2.13 17.39
CA TYR A 541 6.51 3.09 18.49
C TYR A 541 5.39 4.13 18.36
N ILE A 542 5.25 4.77 17.20
CA ILE A 542 4.24 5.81 17.02
C ILE A 542 2.83 5.23 17.15
N ALA A 543 2.59 4.06 16.54
CA ALA A 543 1.32 3.35 16.66
C ALA A 543 0.95 3.02 18.11
N SER A 544 1.88 2.45 18.88
CA SER A 544 1.63 2.10 20.28
C SER A 544 1.49 3.32 21.19
N THR A 545 2.30 4.36 20.99
CA THR A 545 2.32 5.53 21.88
C THR A 545 1.12 6.45 21.64
N TYR A 546 0.73 6.66 20.38
CA TYR A 546 -0.25 7.70 20.01
C TYR A 546 -1.61 7.16 19.55
N ALA A 547 -1.75 5.86 19.33
CA ALA A 547 -3.02 5.21 18.99
C ALA A 547 -3.28 3.93 19.80
N ASP A 548 -2.50 3.68 20.85
CA ASP A 548 -2.61 2.52 21.75
C ASP A 548 -2.62 1.18 21.00
N VAL A 549 -1.95 1.09 19.85
CA VAL A 549 -1.88 -0.15 19.07
C VAL A 549 -1.18 -1.25 19.88
N PRO A 550 -1.81 -2.43 20.06
CA PRO A 550 -1.36 -3.45 21.02
C PRO A 550 -0.23 -4.30 20.45
N PHE A 551 0.93 -3.69 20.21
CA PHE A 551 2.14 -4.41 19.84
C PHE A 551 2.87 -4.94 21.08
N THR A 552 3.30 -6.20 21.01
CA THR A 552 4.17 -6.83 21.99
C THR A 552 5.65 -6.66 21.61
N LEU A 553 6.53 -7.05 22.52
CA LEU A 553 7.95 -7.24 22.21
C LEU A 553 8.17 -8.62 21.58
N PRO A 554 9.21 -8.77 20.73
CA PRO A 554 9.62 -10.09 20.25
C PRO A 554 10.11 -10.96 21.42
N GLU A 555 9.67 -12.21 21.46
CA GLU A 555 10.07 -13.22 22.45
C GLU A 555 10.81 -14.37 21.76
N SER A 556 11.40 -15.30 22.53
CA SER A 556 12.09 -16.48 21.97
C SER A 556 11.20 -17.37 21.09
N LYS A 557 9.89 -17.36 21.35
CA LYS A 557 8.87 -18.08 20.56
C LYS A 557 8.39 -17.31 19.33
N THR A 558 8.74 -16.04 19.18
CA THR A 558 8.42 -15.27 17.98
C THR A 558 9.11 -15.92 16.79
N LYS A 559 8.40 -15.99 15.66
CA LYS A 559 8.90 -16.64 14.46
C LYS A 559 10.13 -15.91 13.93
N HIS A 560 11.18 -16.67 13.58
CA HIS A 560 12.46 -16.14 13.10
C HIS A 560 12.98 -14.97 13.95
N PRO A 561 13.26 -15.17 15.25
CA PRO A 561 13.50 -14.08 16.19
C PRO A 561 14.73 -13.21 15.83
N LYS A 562 15.67 -13.75 15.04
CA LYS A 562 16.82 -13.02 14.50
C LYS A 562 16.43 -11.86 13.59
N GLU A 563 15.24 -11.88 12.98
CA GLU A 563 14.78 -10.77 12.14
C GLU A 563 14.56 -9.49 12.95
N TYR A 564 14.24 -9.60 14.24
CA TYR A 564 13.94 -8.49 15.13
C TYR A 564 15.16 -7.90 15.85
N ILE A 565 16.34 -8.44 15.59
CA ILE A 565 17.58 -8.02 16.23
C ILE A 565 18.34 -7.09 15.29
N TYR A 566 18.71 -5.90 15.79
CA TYR A 566 19.66 -5.03 15.10
C TYR A 566 21.05 -5.70 15.03
N PRO A 567 21.82 -5.47 13.95
CA PRO A 567 23.21 -5.88 13.92
C PRO A 567 23.97 -5.26 15.10
N THR A 568 24.96 -5.98 15.64
CA THR A 568 25.80 -5.46 16.72
C THR A 568 26.63 -4.29 16.21
N GLY A 569 26.30 -3.09 16.65
CA GLY A 569 27.05 -1.87 16.38
C GLY A 569 28.05 -1.54 17.50
N ASP A 570 28.65 -0.36 17.39
CA ASP A 570 29.55 0.20 18.40
C ASP A 570 28.81 1.03 19.47
N GLY A 571 27.48 1.14 19.38
CA GLY A 571 26.66 1.98 20.25
C GLY A 571 26.81 3.49 20.02
N LYS A 572 27.44 3.92 18.91
CA LYS A 572 27.67 5.34 18.57
C LYS A 572 26.95 5.71 17.26
N GLU A 573 27.55 6.56 16.43
CA GLU A 573 26.97 6.98 15.15
C GLU A 573 26.97 5.86 14.10
N LYS A 574 27.70 4.75 14.34
CA LYS A 574 27.71 3.55 13.49
C LYS A 574 26.82 2.45 14.08
N ASP A 575 25.61 2.84 14.47
CA ASP A 575 24.65 1.96 15.13
C ASP A 575 23.21 2.26 14.67
N LEU A 576 22.52 1.24 14.13
CA LEU A 576 21.13 1.37 13.68
C LEU A 576 20.15 1.73 14.80
N LYS A 577 20.45 1.36 16.06
CA LYS A 577 19.65 1.76 17.22
C LYS A 577 19.75 3.27 17.46
N THR A 578 20.92 3.87 17.25
CA THR A 578 21.09 5.33 17.32
C THR A 578 20.27 6.02 16.24
N TYR A 579 20.28 5.50 15.01
CA TYR A 579 19.44 6.04 13.93
C TYR A 579 17.93 5.90 14.24
N TYR A 580 17.52 4.75 14.79
CA TYR A 580 16.15 4.56 15.28
C TYR A 580 15.76 5.59 16.34
N GLU A 581 16.60 5.86 17.33
CA GLU A 581 16.31 6.85 18.38
C GLU A 581 16.17 8.27 17.82
N LEU A 582 16.93 8.62 16.79
CA LEU A 582 16.77 9.88 16.06
C LEU A 582 15.45 9.92 15.31
N LEU A 583 15.18 8.92 14.47
CA LEU A 583 13.96 8.88 13.66
C LEU A 583 12.68 8.77 14.49
N LYS A 584 12.75 8.14 15.65
CA LYS A 584 11.66 8.11 16.62
C LYS A 584 11.25 9.54 17.01
N LYS A 585 12.20 10.40 17.37
CA LYS A 585 11.95 11.81 17.71
C LYS A 585 11.45 12.59 16.51
N VAL A 586 12.04 12.36 15.34
CA VAL A 586 11.57 12.96 14.08
C VAL A 586 10.12 12.59 13.82
N ALA A 587 9.73 11.32 14.01
CA ALA A 587 8.36 10.89 13.79
C ALA A 587 7.38 11.41 14.83
N GLU A 588 7.84 11.56 16.07
CA GLU A 588 7.07 12.05 17.21
C GLU A 588 6.83 13.57 17.18
N ASP A 589 7.73 14.33 16.57
CA ASP A 589 7.59 15.79 16.44
C ASP A 589 6.23 16.19 15.81
N GLY A 590 5.54 17.14 16.43
CA GLY A 590 4.24 17.64 15.99
C GLY A 590 3.02 16.82 16.48
N TRP A 591 3.22 15.68 17.14
CA TRP A 591 2.11 14.89 17.68
C TRP A 591 1.59 15.46 19.00
N VAL A 592 0.29 15.31 19.23
CA VAL A 592 -0.34 15.59 20.53
C VAL A 592 -0.23 14.35 21.39
N ASN A 593 0.46 14.47 22.53
CA ASN A 593 0.62 13.40 23.50
C ASN A 593 -0.65 13.18 24.34
N LYS A 594 -0.62 12.19 25.24
CA LYS A 594 -1.78 11.82 26.08
C LYS A 594 -2.21 12.95 27.03
N GLU A 595 -1.31 13.87 27.36
CA GLU A 595 -1.58 15.06 28.17
C GLU A 595 -2.17 16.22 27.36
N GLY A 596 -2.40 16.05 26.05
CA GLY A 596 -2.95 17.08 25.17
C GLY A 596 -1.92 18.13 24.72
N LYS A 597 -0.62 17.89 24.96
CA LYS A 597 0.47 18.80 24.57
C LYS A 597 1.11 18.34 23.25
N VAL A 598 1.39 19.30 22.37
CA VAL A 598 2.18 19.04 21.15
C VAL A 598 3.64 18.81 21.54
N VAL A 599 4.21 17.68 21.11
CA VAL A 599 5.63 17.36 21.27
C VAL A 599 6.43 18.08 20.19
N THR A 600 7.51 18.75 20.58
CA THR A 600 8.36 19.52 19.65
C THR A 600 9.84 19.25 19.88
N TYR A 601 10.59 19.15 18.78
CA TYR A 601 12.03 18.98 18.75
C TYR A 601 12.65 20.05 17.81
N SER A 602 12.65 21.30 18.26
CA SER A 602 12.92 22.51 17.46
C SER A 602 14.27 22.58 16.70
N ASN A 603 15.17 21.63 16.89
CA ASN A 603 16.48 21.56 16.22
C ASN A 603 16.68 20.32 15.34
N LEU A 604 15.69 19.40 15.29
CA LEU A 604 15.82 18.16 14.53
C LEU A 604 15.31 18.28 13.10
N ILE A 605 14.31 19.14 12.87
CA ILE A 605 13.59 19.27 11.59
C ILE A 605 13.70 20.72 11.13
N ASP A 606 14.08 20.93 9.87
CA ASP A 606 14.16 22.27 9.27
C ASP A 606 12.80 22.80 8.81
N GLU A 607 12.79 24.06 8.36
CA GLU A 607 11.60 24.74 7.82
C GLU A 607 10.96 24.02 6.62
N LYS A 608 11.70 23.12 5.95
CA LYS A 608 11.24 22.31 4.81
C LYS A 608 10.79 20.91 5.25
N GLY A 609 10.73 20.62 6.56
CA GLY A 609 10.33 19.33 7.09
C GLY A 609 11.40 18.24 6.98
N ARG A 610 12.66 18.61 6.68
CA ARG A 610 13.77 17.67 6.54
C ARG A 610 14.50 17.55 7.86
N TYR A 611 14.85 16.33 8.25
CA TYR A 611 15.70 16.10 9.42
C TYR A 611 17.17 15.95 9.01
N HIS A 612 18.05 16.32 9.93
CA HIS A 612 19.49 16.22 9.74
C HIS A 612 20.06 15.00 10.45
N ILE A 613 20.98 14.33 9.78
CA ILE A 613 21.85 13.31 10.37
C ILE A 613 23.30 13.73 10.16
N SER A 614 24.21 13.27 11.02
CA SER A 614 25.64 13.55 10.88
C SER A 614 26.21 12.89 9.62
N SER A 615 27.30 13.43 9.10
CA SER A 615 27.99 12.84 7.94
C SER A 615 28.49 11.42 8.23
N GLU A 616 28.93 11.12 9.46
CA GLU A 616 29.38 9.78 9.84
C GLU A 616 28.22 8.78 9.85
N MET A 617 27.07 9.13 10.44
CA MET A 617 25.85 8.31 10.39
C MET A 617 25.39 8.11 8.94
N ASN A 618 25.35 9.18 8.15
CA ASN A 618 24.93 9.09 6.75
C ASN A 618 25.83 8.13 5.96
N ASN A 619 27.15 8.27 6.05
CA ASN A 619 28.08 7.39 5.35
C ASN A 619 27.90 5.93 5.79
N TYR A 620 27.78 5.68 7.10
CA TYR A 620 27.53 4.35 7.63
C TYR A 620 26.25 3.72 7.05
N LEU A 621 25.13 4.44 7.08
CA LEU A 621 23.84 3.95 6.58
C LEU A 621 23.91 3.70 5.06
N MET A 622 24.43 4.67 4.32
CA MET A 622 24.49 4.63 2.86
C MET A 622 25.37 3.48 2.35
N GLU A 623 26.53 3.25 2.99
CA GLU A 623 27.48 2.20 2.60
C GLU A 623 27.04 0.78 2.98
N ASN A 624 26.31 0.62 4.09
CA ASN A 624 26.05 -0.71 4.67
C ASN A 624 24.62 -1.22 4.49
N PHE A 625 23.63 -0.34 4.29
CA PHE A 625 22.23 -0.75 4.29
C PHE A 625 21.32 -0.10 3.27
N VAL A 626 21.70 1.04 2.68
CA VAL A 626 20.89 1.65 1.61
C VAL A 626 21.19 0.94 0.30
N HIS A 627 20.14 0.34 -0.26
CA HIS A 627 20.20 -0.35 -1.53
C HIS A 627 19.82 0.58 -2.68
N LEU A 628 20.26 0.16 -3.86
CA LEU A 628 20.03 0.89 -5.09
C LEU A 628 18.64 0.54 -5.60
N SER A 629 17.80 1.55 -5.81
CA SER A 629 16.44 1.35 -6.34
C SER A 629 16.43 0.67 -7.71
N ALA A 630 17.51 0.79 -8.49
CA ALA A 630 17.67 0.16 -9.79
C ALA A 630 18.01 -1.34 -9.64
N ASN A 631 16.98 -2.18 -9.65
CA ASN A 631 17.13 -3.63 -9.78
C ASN A 631 16.53 -4.08 -11.11
N PHE A 632 17.27 -3.92 -12.21
CA PHE A 632 16.90 -4.41 -13.54
C PHE A 632 17.11 -5.94 -13.63
N ASN A 633 16.49 -6.72 -12.74
CA ASN A 633 16.46 -8.17 -12.84
C ASN A 633 15.22 -8.64 -13.62
N ALA A 634 15.00 -8.05 -14.81
CA ALA A 634 14.24 -8.80 -15.82
C ALA A 634 15.12 -9.98 -16.24
N PRO A 635 14.57 -11.20 -16.41
CA PRO A 635 15.33 -12.31 -16.96
C PRO A 635 16.08 -11.82 -18.20
N LEU A 636 17.38 -12.06 -18.27
CA LEU A 636 18.28 -11.56 -19.34
C LEU A 636 17.78 -11.92 -20.76
N ALA A 637 16.82 -12.86 -20.87
CA ALA A 637 16.12 -13.24 -22.08
C ALA A 637 15.03 -12.23 -22.55
N ASP A 638 14.49 -11.41 -21.66
CA ASP A 638 13.44 -10.41 -21.97
C ASP A 638 14.02 -9.06 -22.45
N ALA A 639 15.35 -8.94 -22.53
CA ALA A 639 16.06 -7.77 -23.08
C ALA A 639 16.08 -7.74 -24.62
N LEU A 640 15.39 -8.68 -25.28
CA LEU A 640 15.16 -8.65 -26.72
C LEU A 640 13.90 -7.85 -27.01
N ASP A 641 14.12 -6.80 -27.81
CA ASP A 641 13.21 -5.72 -28.20
C ASP A 641 13.02 -4.61 -27.17
N HIS A 642 13.77 -3.52 -27.42
CA HIS A 642 13.48 -2.16 -27.03
C HIS A 642 12.04 -1.74 -27.38
N TYR A 643 11.07 -2.21 -26.61
CA TYR A 643 9.68 -1.77 -26.66
C TYR A 643 9.07 -1.77 -25.26
N ASN A 644 9.31 -0.66 -24.54
CA ASN A 644 8.34 0.09 -23.72
C ASN A 644 7.49 -0.61 -22.64
N PHE A 645 7.57 -1.94 -22.41
CA PHE A 645 6.58 -2.66 -21.60
C PHE A 645 7.02 -3.97 -20.93
N ALA A 646 8.30 -4.31 -20.88
CA ALA A 646 8.72 -5.25 -19.84
C ALA A 646 8.60 -4.54 -18.48
N TYR A 647 8.39 -5.29 -17.40
CA TYR A 647 8.44 -4.81 -16.01
C TYR A 647 9.87 -4.39 -15.61
N ALA A 648 10.58 -3.73 -16.53
CA ALA A 648 11.89 -3.19 -16.31
C ALA A 648 11.74 -2.10 -15.26
N ASN A 649 12.40 -2.34 -14.13
CA ASN A 649 12.60 -1.43 -13.02
C ASN A 649 13.55 -0.29 -13.43
N VAL A 650 13.22 0.39 -14.54
CA VAL A 650 14.02 1.47 -15.10
C VAL A 650 13.86 2.69 -14.19
N PRO A 651 14.96 3.34 -13.78
CA PRO A 651 14.94 4.67 -13.21
C PRO A 651 14.23 5.67 -14.12
N HIS A 652 13.42 6.53 -13.53
CA HIS A 652 12.86 7.68 -14.23
C HIS A 652 13.95 8.72 -14.50
N PHE A 653 14.30 8.88 -15.78
CA PHE A 653 15.35 9.77 -16.23
C PHE A 653 14.77 11.13 -16.64
N THR A 654 15.21 12.21 -15.98
CA THR A 654 14.59 13.53 -16.16
C THR A 654 15.13 14.28 -17.39
N TYR A 655 16.38 14.04 -17.80
CA TYR A 655 17.03 14.76 -18.92
C TYR A 655 18.05 13.89 -19.68
N GLU A 656 17.58 12.83 -20.35
CA GLU A 656 18.41 11.79 -20.99
C GLU A 656 19.42 12.34 -22.01
N LYS A 657 19.20 13.55 -22.52
CA LYS A 657 20.10 14.20 -23.47
C LYS A 657 21.20 15.04 -22.82
N GLU A 658 21.02 15.46 -21.57
CA GLU A 658 21.81 16.50 -20.90
C GLU A 658 22.55 16.01 -19.65
N TYR A 659 22.16 14.86 -19.07
CA TYR A 659 22.80 14.24 -17.90
C TYR A 659 23.08 15.24 -16.75
N THR A 660 22.02 15.95 -16.33
CA THR A 660 22.07 16.90 -15.21
C THR A 660 22.17 16.20 -13.84
N ASP A 661 22.49 16.94 -12.79
CA ASP A 661 22.46 16.48 -11.39
C ASP A 661 21.17 16.96 -10.67
N PRO A 662 20.31 16.08 -10.12
CA PRO A 662 20.36 14.62 -10.21
C PRO A 662 19.83 14.08 -11.55
N PRO A 663 20.37 12.96 -12.07
CA PRO A 663 19.94 12.32 -13.30
C PRO A 663 18.62 11.54 -13.14
N TYR A 664 18.25 11.20 -11.89
CA TYR A 664 17.05 10.43 -11.57
C TYR A 664 16.13 11.22 -10.64
N LYS A 665 14.81 11.05 -10.84
CA LYS A 665 13.80 11.67 -9.98
C LYS A 665 12.59 10.77 -9.79
N ARG A 666 12.14 10.61 -8.55
CA ARG A 666 10.89 9.89 -8.28
C ARG A 666 9.67 10.65 -8.79
N GLU A 667 8.81 9.96 -9.54
CA GLU A 667 7.48 10.46 -9.86
C GLU A 667 6.51 10.34 -8.68
N TYR A 668 5.49 11.20 -8.66
CA TYR A 668 4.34 11.06 -7.77
C TYR A 668 3.10 10.71 -8.59
N TYR A 669 2.18 9.97 -7.99
CA TYR A 669 0.94 9.57 -8.65
C TYR A 669 -0.24 9.50 -7.67
N ILE A 670 -1.34 10.14 -8.05
CA ILE A 670 -2.63 10.08 -7.36
C ILE A 670 -3.70 9.77 -8.43
N PRO A 671 -4.48 8.68 -8.29
CA PRO A 671 -5.54 8.35 -9.23
C PRO A 671 -6.66 9.39 -9.20
N ASN A 672 -7.19 9.69 -10.38
CA ASN A 672 -8.40 10.49 -10.50
C ASN A 672 -9.61 9.55 -10.37
N LEU A 673 -10.41 9.75 -9.31
CA LEU A 673 -11.51 8.87 -8.97
C LEU A 673 -12.85 9.40 -9.48
N ASP A 674 -13.56 8.58 -10.23
CA ASP A 674 -14.94 8.85 -10.64
C ASP A 674 -15.93 8.53 -9.51
N THR A 675 -17.19 8.96 -9.67
CA THR A 675 -18.28 8.60 -8.72
C THR A 675 -18.40 7.10 -8.54
N TYR A 676 -18.22 6.32 -9.61
CA TYR A 676 -18.23 4.86 -9.60
C TYR A 676 -17.13 4.25 -8.70
N ASP A 677 -15.95 4.86 -8.67
CA ASP A 677 -14.84 4.36 -7.85
C ASP A 677 -15.04 4.68 -6.36
N LYS A 678 -15.81 5.72 -6.05
CA LYS A 678 -16.13 6.17 -4.68
C LYS A 678 -17.33 5.44 -4.09
N SER A 679 -18.28 5.02 -4.92
CA SER A 679 -19.44 4.20 -4.52
C SER A 679 -19.02 2.79 -4.11
#